data_AF-A0AAD8FS40-F1
#
_entry.id   AF-A0AAD8FS40-F1
#
_cell.length_a   1.000
_cell.length_b   1.000
_cell.length_c   1.000
_cell.angle_alpha   90.00
_cell.angle_beta   90.00
_cell.angle_gamma   90.00
#
_symmetry.space_group_name_H-M   'P 1'
#
loop_
_entity.id
_entity.type
_entity.pdbx_description
1 polymer ?
#
loop_
_entity_poly.entity_id
_entity_poly.type
_entity_poly.pdbx_seq_one_letter_code
_entity_poly.pdbx_strand_id
1 'polypeptide(L)'
;MPVYKCTYCSVIKYTVKKYLSHLELAHQHIPHFTVRCSVENCRKQFGTVNSLRKHYYKHHTNYIRGQQSTSLDCNNDYADPESNRDSDTALLSVCSENFSHVSVYDFQFELTKNIATFILKIQEKHLLPKVVQDSLVHNLQLILDYFHENYSQLIRQCLNEAGFNVEENEQLSKLLAEENVLKKAVDFVATDYKLVEFCKETLGLVEPVSHFLGHSDNGKAESFYYVPILDLLKFLLKQEDIWECVNRETESKPGDYLCDFCDSDIFQKQFPRNSHFLRIHLYTDEFEDVNPLGSKKTIHKVCAFYFTLGNVSVKYRSQLSHIYLCVLVKYKLLQTKYSYSDILQPLINDLKVLFTDGIQVTVNGETRHFCGAVVTISGDNLSSHALAGFKRSFNCGICRFCMILHEEISDKYSEDDLIIRASDAHRSHLHSREVNAEVASRAYGVVAECMFEQLPYFDTTTSFPPDVMHDILEGVIPLLLRQLLLTLHSRQIVSVQNINTELDLFSFGQNDKKGKPVKLSLKHLNAGCKGTGGSRDGGMAGRQPVQWWCVYNDSAILEKLAESMYSFKAYPLDEDFGVVAAALINKHPCLKEPGSPTGWYGWKNSLKFKMGNYRTKLRKAGCLDVAINGGKRGKYFPEGEPATKNIKRPKRSEANFLPNFPEGQDETSLEMDREALVEEMKKRQPNRTLVSQKMDQTFQLCRRELVETGPPVQKMVERWRPFY
;
A
#
# COMPACT_ATOMS: atom_id res chain seq x y z
N MET A 1 -29.53 -19.05 -36.01
CA MET A 1 -28.21 -18.97 -35.33
C MET A 1 -28.44 -18.95 -33.83
N PRO A 2 -27.63 -19.66 -33.03
CA PRO A 2 -27.76 -19.62 -31.57
C PRO A 2 -27.49 -18.20 -31.04
N VAL A 3 -28.34 -17.73 -30.13
CA VAL A 3 -28.29 -16.39 -29.54
C VAL A 3 -27.84 -16.51 -28.09
N TYR A 4 -26.74 -15.84 -27.74
CA TYR A 4 -26.15 -15.86 -26.40
C TYR A 4 -26.46 -14.56 -25.68
N LYS A 5 -27.43 -14.61 -24.76
CA LYS A 5 -27.78 -13.46 -23.91
C LYS A 5 -26.85 -13.43 -22.69
N CYS A 6 -26.26 -12.26 -22.42
CA CYS A 6 -25.55 -12.07 -21.16
C CYS A 6 -26.51 -12.16 -19.98
N THR A 7 -26.09 -12.85 -18.92
CA THR A 7 -26.87 -12.99 -17.69
C THR A 7 -26.68 -11.79 -16.76
N TYR A 8 -25.68 -10.95 -17.03
CA TYR A 8 -25.31 -9.79 -16.22
C TYR A 8 -25.65 -8.45 -16.88
N CYS A 9 -25.96 -8.45 -18.18
CA CYS A 9 -26.43 -7.25 -18.86
C CYS A 9 -27.30 -7.62 -20.06
N SER A 10 -28.01 -6.64 -20.62
CA SER A 10 -28.90 -6.84 -21.77
C SER A 10 -28.17 -7.07 -23.11
N VAL A 11 -26.85 -7.27 -23.09
CA VAL A 11 -26.04 -7.47 -24.30
C VAL A 11 -26.28 -8.87 -24.88
N ILE A 12 -26.59 -8.90 -26.17
CA ILE A 12 -26.78 -10.12 -26.94
C ILE A 12 -25.59 -10.34 -27.86
N LYS A 13 -24.99 -11.52 -27.82
CA LYS A 13 -23.92 -11.94 -28.73
C LYS A 13 -24.38 -13.13 -29.57
N TYR A 14 -23.95 -13.17 -30.82
CA TYR A 14 -24.39 -14.18 -31.80
C TYR A 14 -23.38 -15.31 -32.01
N THR A 15 -22.24 -15.24 -31.32
CA THR A 15 -21.23 -16.30 -31.31
C THR A 15 -20.79 -16.58 -29.88
N VAL A 16 -20.50 -17.85 -29.56
CA VAL A 16 -19.93 -18.27 -28.26
C VAL A 16 -18.71 -17.42 -27.92
N LYS A 17 -17.89 -17.15 -28.93
CA LYS A 17 -16.64 -16.42 -28.78
C LYS A 17 -16.85 -14.97 -28.35
N LYS A 18 -17.73 -14.23 -29.05
CA LYS A 18 -18.08 -12.85 -28.67
C LYS A 18 -18.74 -12.81 -27.29
N TYR A 19 -19.53 -13.84 -26.96
CA TYR A 19 -20.13 -14.01 -25.64
C TYR A 19 -19.07 -14.19 -24.55
N LEU A 20 -18.11 -15.10 -24.74
CA LEU A 20 -17.01 -15.32 -23.80
C LEU A 20 -16.12 -14.08 -23.65
N SER A 21 -15.71 -13.43 -24.74
CA SER A 21 -14.91 -12.20 -24.66
C SER A 21 -15.66 -11.09 -23.92
N HIS A 22 -16.96 -10.94 -24.16
CA HIS A 22 -17.78 -9.98 -23.43
C HIS A 22 -17.85 -10.30 -21.93
N LEU A 23 -18.09 -11.55 -21.55
CA LEU A 23 -18.08 -11.95 -20.14
C LEU A 23 -16.72 -11.69 -19.49
N GLU A 24 -15.62 -11.98 -20.19
CA GLU A 24 -14.26 -11.81 -19.66
C GLU A 24 -13.90 -10.34 -19.44
N LEU A 25 -14.26 -9.48 -20.39
CA LEU A 25 -13.95 -8.05 -20.33
C LEU A 25 -14.90 -7.28 -19.41
N ALA A 26 -16.19 -7.59 -19.43
CA ALA A 26 -17.20 -6.78 -18.75
C ALA A 26 -17.62 -7.32 -17.38
N HIS A 27 -17.52 -8.64 -17.14
CA HIS A 27 -18.19 -9.27 -16.00
C HIS A 27 -17.33 -10.22 -15.16
N GLN A 28 -16.22 -10.75 -15.68
CA GLN A 28 -15.36 -11.68 -14.94
C GLN A 28 -14.77 -11.07 -13.66
N HIS A 29 -14.73 -9.74 -13.57
CA HIS A 29 -14.27 -9.00 -12.41
C HIS A 29 -15.34 -8.81 -11.32
N ILE A 30 -16.60 -9.20 -11.58
CA ILE A 30 -17.69 -9.10 -10.60
C ILE A 30 -17.43 -10.07 -9.42
N PRO A 31 -17.57 -9.62 -8.16
CA PRO A 31 -17.46 -10.50 -6.99
C PRO A 31 -18.42 -11.69 -7.09
N HIS A 32 -17.91 -12.91 -6.86
CA HIS A 32 -18.67 -14.17 -7.03
C HIS A 32 -19.24 -14.40 -8.44
N PHE A 33 -18.55 -13.90 -9.47
CA PHE A 33 -18.90 -14.18 -10.86
C PHE A 33 -19.17 -15.67 -11.07
N THR A 34 -20.39 -15.98 -11.50
CA THR A 34 -20.77 -17.32 -11.95
C THR A 34 -21.58 -17.26 -13.23
N VAL A 35 -21.20 -18.07 -14.21
CA VAL A 35 -21.91 -18.09 -15.49
C VAL A 35 -22.29 -19.52 -15.85
N ARG A 36 -23.53 -19.68 -16.28
CA ARG A 36 -24.05 -20.96 -16.74
C ARG A 36 -23.77 -21.14 -18.22
N CYS A 37 -23.47 -22.37 -18.65
CA CYS A 37 -23.41 -22.69 -20.06
C CYS A 37 -24.77 -22.43 -20.72
N SER A 38 -24.75 -21.73 -21.86
CA SER A 38 -25.92 -21.28 -22.62
C SER A 38 -26.36 -22.27 -23.71
N VAL A 39 -25.71 -23.43 -23.80
CA VAL A 39 -26.11 -24.52 -24.71
C VAL A 39 -27.29 -25.29 -24.14
N GLU A 40 -28.30 -25.57 -24.99
CA GLU A 40 -29.47 -26.37 -24.60
C GLU A 40 -29.06 -27.71 -23.98
N ASN A 41 -29.73 -28.08 -22.89
CA ASN A 41 -29.45 -29.26 -22.07
C ASN A 41 -28.09 -29.28 -21.32
N CYS A 42 -27.26 -28.23 -21.39
CA CYS A 42 -26.10 -28.09 -20.53
C CYS A 42 -26.45 -27.34 -19.23
N ARG A 43 -26.23 -27.98 -18.07
CA ARG A 43 -26.52 -27.39 -16.74
C ARG A 43 -25.28 -26.94 -15.97
N LYS A 44 -24.10 -26.99 -16.59
CA LYS A 44 -22.83 -26.66 -15.92
C LYS A 44 -22.69 -25.14 -15.68
N GLN A 45 -22.16 -24.79 -14.52
CA GLN A 45 -21.88 -23.42 -14.08
C GLN A 45 -20.38 -23.29 -13.77
N PHE A 46 -19.83 -22.10 -14.01
CA PHE A 46 -18.40 -21.85 -13.92
C PHE A 46 -18.12 -20.55 -13.17
N GLY A 47 -17.10 -20.56 -12.31
CA GLY A 47 -16.65 -19.37 -11.56
C GLY A 47 -15.66 -18.47 -12.33
N THR A 48 -15.21 -18.88 -13.51
CA THR A 48 -14.36 -18.07 -14.39
C THR A 48 -14.75 -18.27 -15.85
N VAL A 49 -14.54 -17.25 -16.68
CA VAL A 49 -14.80 -17.36 -18.12
C VAL A 49 -13.83 -18.31 -18.78
N ASN A 50 -12.59 -18.42 -18.29
CA ASN A 50 -11.64 -19.39 -18.82
C ASN A 50 -12.09 -20.84 -18.60
N SER A 51 -12.69 -21.16 -17.45
CA SER A 51 -13.26 -22.49 -17.19
C SER A 51 -14.47 -22.77 -18.08
N LEU A 52 -15.35 -21.78 -18.28
CA LEU A 52 -16.45 -21.88 -19.25
C LEU A 52 -15.91 -22.07 -20.69
N ARG A 53 -14.87 -21.33 -21.06
CA ARG A 53 -14.20 -21.42 -22.37
C ARG A 53 -13.66 -22.82 -22.61
N LYS A 54 -12.89 -23.37 -21.67
CA LYS A 54 -12.38 -24.75 -21.73
C LYS A 54 -13.51 -25.77 -21.87
N HIS A 55 -14.60 -25.58 -21.14
CA HIS A 55 -15.79 -26.43 -21.27
C HIS A 55 -16.39 -26.38 -22.67
N TYR A 56 -16.56 -25.18 -23.25
CA TYR A 56 -17.02 -25.03 -24.62
C TYR A 56 -16.09 -25.74 -25.63
N TYR A 57 -14.78 -25.59 -25.48
CA TYR A 57 -13.81 -26.27 -26.37
C TYR A 57 -13.78 -27.79 -26.23
N LYS A 58 -14.11 -28.32 -25.05
CA LYS A 58 -14.06 -29.75 -24.75
C LYS A 58 -15.38 -30.47 -25.04
N HIS A 59 -16.51 -29.82 -24.79
CA HIS A 59 -17.83 -30.47 -24.81
C HIS A 59 -18.82 -29.85 -25.81
N HIS A 60 -18.52 -28.68 -26.37
CA HIS A 60 -19.39 -27.96 -27.29
C HIS A 60 -18.63 -27.44 -28.52
N THR A 61 -17.66 -28.22 -29.01
CA THR A 61 -16.79 -27.87 -30.14
C THR A 61 -17.58 -27.52 -31.41
N ASN A 62 -18.74 -28.15 -31.60
CA ASN A 62 -19.67 -27.89 -32.70
C ASN A 62 -20.30 -26.48 -32.66
N TYR A 63 -20.42 -25.89 -31.47
CA TYR A 63 -20.89 -24.50 -31.29
C TYR A 63 -19.77 -23.47 -31.50
N ILE A 64 -18.50 -23.91 -31.54
CA ILE A 64 -17.35 -23.06 -31.82
C ILE A 64 -17.04 -23.03 -33.32
N ARG A 65 -17.18 -24.15 -34.03
CA ARG A 65 -16.71 -24.29 -35.43
C ARG A 65 -17.76 -24.00 -36.53
N GLY A 66 -19.03 -23.78 -36.18
CA GLY A 66 -20.09 -23.76 -37.20
C GLY A 66 -20.39 -25.19 -37.68
N GLN A 67 -21.66 -25.53 -37.85
CA GLN A 67 -22.15 -26.90 -37.98
C GLN A 67 -21.49 -27.69 -39.12
N GLN A 68 -20.74 -28.75 -38.80
CA GLN A 68 -20.80 -30.06 -39.48
C GLN A 68 -20.57 -31.18 -38.43
N SER A 69 -21.57 -32.06 -38.34
CA SER A 69 -21.73 -33.43 -37.77
C SER A 69 -20.46 -34.24 -37.39
N THR A 70 -20.40 -35.18 -36.42
CA THR A 70 -21.34 -36.20 -35.88
C THR A 70 -20.99 -36.61 -34.43
N SER A 71 -21.94 -37.27 -33.76
CA SER A 71 -21.97 -37.90 -32.42
C SER A 71 -20.77 -38.74 -31.96
N LEU A 72 -20.52 -38.78 -30.64
CA LEU A 72 -20.30 -39.98 -29.82
C LEU A 72 -20.39 -39.66 -28.30
N ASP A 73 -21.03 -40.56 -27.56
CA ASP A 73 -21.27 -40.56 -26.11
C ASP A 73 -19.98 -40.63 -25.25
N CYS A 74 -20.01 -40.04 -24.05
CA CYS A 74 -19.87 -40.78 -22.78
C CYS A 74 -19.86 -39.88 -21.52
N ASN A 75 -20.06 -40.56 -20.40
CA ASN A 75 -20.55 -40.13 -19.08
C ASN A 75 -19.63 -39.27 -18.21
N ASN A 76 -20.27 -38.74 -17.16
CA ASN A 76 -19.77 -38.29 -15.85
C ASN A 76 -18.26 -38.44 -15.58
N ASP A 77 -17.65 -37.33 -15.18
CA ASP A 77 -16.75 -37.31 -14.02
C ASP A 77 -16.74 -35.92 -13.38
N TYR A 78 -16.78 -35.93 -12.04
CA TYR A 78 -16.54 -34.79 -11.18
C TYR A 78 -15.15 -34.21 -11.48
N ALA A 79 -15.08 -32.91 -11.78
CA ALA A 79 -13.81 -32.21 -11.94
C ALA A 79 -13.67 -31.18 -10.82
N ASP A 80 -12.80 -31.55 -9.89
CA ASP A 80 -12.16 -30.80 -8.82
C ASP A 80 -11.67 -29.40 -9.28
N PRO A 81 -11.97 -28.30 -8.55
CA PRO A 81 -11.63 -26.95 -8.97
C PRO A 81 -10.31 -26.45 -8.37
N GLU A 82 -9.19 -27.14 -8.55
CA GLU A 82 -7.88 -26.59 -8.14
C GLU A 82 -6.76 -26.84 -9.17
N SER A 83 -6.62 -25.90 -10.11
CA SER A 83 -5.31 -25.50 -10.62
C SER A 83 -5.37 -24.08 -11.19
N ASN A 84 -5.22 -23.07 -10.33
CA ASN A 84 -4.80 -21.74 -10.76
C ASN A 84 -3.33 -21.83 -11.19
N ARG A 85 -3.11 -22.14 -12.46
CA ARG A 85 -1.91 -21.71 -13.18
C ARG A 85 -2.37 -20.61 -14.13
N ASP A 86 -1.99 -19.38 -13.80
CA ASP A 86 -2.01 -18.25 -14.72
C ASP A 86 -1.26 -18.65 -15.98
N SER A 87 -2.03 -18.89 -17.04
CA SER A 87 -1.55 -18.96 -18.41
C SER A 87 -2.50 -18.09 -19.20
N ASP A 88 -2.22 -16.79 -19.19
CA ASP A 88 -2.89 -15.73 -19.96
C ASP A 88 -2.58 -15.86 -21.47
N THR A 89 -2.67 -17.08 -22.01
CA THR A 89 -2.26 -17.38 -23.38
C THR A 89 -3.48 -17.86 -24.16
N ALA A 90 -4.20 -16.89 -24.74
CA ALA A 90 -4.89 -16.97 -26.03
C ALA A 90 -5.85 -15.78 -26.19
N LEU A 91 -5.33 -14.55 -26.13
CA LEU A 91 -6.02 -13.41 -26.70
C LEU A 91 -5.85 -13.48 -28.22
N LEU A 92 -6.98 -13.37 -28.93
CA LEU A 92 -7.09 -13.21 -30.38
C LEU A 92 -6.94 -14.49 -31.22
N SER A 93 -8.08 -15.13 -31.47
CA SER A 93 -8.40 -15.58 -32.83
C SER A 93 -9.63 -14.77 -33.24
N VAL A 94 -9.79 -14.36 -34.48
CA VAL A 94 -11.01 -13.70 -34.99
C VAL A 94 -11.71 -14.69 -35.94
N CYS A 95 -13.05 -14.69 -36.00
CA CYS A 95 -13.82 -14.67 -37.26
C CYS A 95 -15.35 -14.86 -37.10
N SER A 96 -16.02 -14.21 -38.07
CA SER A 96 -17.38 -14.29 -38.66
C SER A 96 -18.67 -13.96 -37.86
N GLU A 97 -19.21 -12.79 -38.25
CA GLU A 97 -20.60 -12.41 -38.57
C GLU A 97 -21.71 -12.34 -37.48
N ASN A 98 -22.02 -11.09 -37.13
CA ASN A 98 -23.26 -10.35 -37.44
C ASN A 98 -23.09 -8.96 -36.80
N PHE A 99 -22.70 -7.98 -37.62
CA PHE A 99 -22.49 -6.59 -37.21
C PHE A 99 -23.84 -5.88 -37.13
N SER A 100 -24.53 -5.97 -35.99
CA SER A 100 -25.55 -4.99 -35.65
C SER A 100 -24.83 -3.67 -35.31
N HIS A 101 -25.02 -2.63 -36.14
CA HIS A 101 -24.56 -1.24 -35.98
C HIS A 101 -23.67 -0.97 -34.74
N VAL A 102 -22.37 -1.28 -34.83
CA VAL A 102 -21.38 -0.76 -33.87
C VAL A 102 -20.79 0.47 -34.54
N SER A 103 -21.00 1.65 -33.96
CA SER A 103 -20.37 2.85 -34.51
C SER A 103 -18.86 2.80 -34.27
N VAL A 104 -18.10 3.46 -35.14
CA VAL A 104 -16.64 3.61 -34.97
C VAL A 104 -16.32 4.27 -33.62
N TYR A 105 -17.19 5.19 -33.18
CA TYR A 105 -17.09 5.86 -31.89
C TYR A 105 -17.26 4.90 -30.71
N ASP A 106 -18.26 4.02 -30.72
CA ASP A 106 -18.49 3.05 -29.63
C ASP A 106 -17.31 2.07 -29.51
N PHE A 107 -16.77 1.63 -30.65
CA PHE A 107 -15.59 0.77 -30.66
C PHE A 107 -14.36 1.50 -30.10
N GLN A 108 -14.14 2.75 -30.51
CA GLN A 108 -13.05 3.58 -29.99
C GLN A 108 -13.14 3.75 -28.48
N PHE A 109 -14.33 4.12 -27.98
CA PHE A 109 -14.56 4.35 -26.56
C PHE A 109 -14.31 3.10 -25.73
N GLU A 110 -14.86 1.95 -26.13
CA GLU A 110 -14.63 0.67 -25.45
C GLU A 110 -13.15 0.26 -25.51
N LEU A 111 -12.46 0.52 -26.62
CA LEU A 111 -11.02 0.28 -26.71
C LEU A 111 -10.24 1.16 -25.74
N THR A 112 -10.51 2.48 -25.71
CA THR A 112 -9.89 3.42 -24.77
C THR A 112 -10.10 2.95 -23.34
N LYS A 113 -11.33 2.55 -22.99
CA LYS A 113 -11.66 2.04 -21.65
C LYS A 113 -10.85 0.81 -21.28
N ASN A 114 -10.67 -0.14 -22.21
CA ASN A 114 -9.87 -1.33 -21.98
C ASN A 114 -8.38 -1.01 -21.81
N ILE A 115 -7.85 -0.07 -22.60
CA ILE A 115 -6.46 0.37 -22.49
C ILE A 115 -6.24 1.13 -21.17
N ALA A 116 -7.14 2.04 -20.81
CA ALA A 116 -7.13 2.74 -19.52
C ALA A 116 -7.10 1.74 -18.36
N THR A 117 -7.99 0.75 -18.39
CA THR A 117 -8.07 -0.30 -17.36
C THR A 117 -6.79 -1.14 -17.29
N PHE A 118 -6.17 -1.45 -18.42
CA PHE A 118 -4.87 -2.13 -18.47
C PHE A 118 -3.77 -1.30 -17.82
N ILE A 119 -3.67 -0.02 -18.15
CA ILE A 119 -2.68 0.90 -17.57
C ILE A 119 -2.89 1.02 -16.06
N LEU A 120 -4.13 1.23 -15.61
CA LEU A 120 -4.50 1.30 -14.20
C LEU A 120 -4.17 0.00 -13.45
N LYS A 121 -4.39 -1.17 -14.05
CA LYS A 121 -3.98 -2.45 -13.43
C LYS A 121 -2.47 -2.54 -13.25
N ILE A 122 -1.69 -2.10 -14.24
CA ILE A 122 -0.23 -2.09 -14.13
C ILE A 122 0.24 -1.09 -13.06
N GLN A 123 -0.40 0.07 -12.99
CA GLN A 123 -0.12 1.13 -12.03
C GLN A 123 -0.49 0.72 -10.60
N GLU A 124 -1.76 0.44 -10.35
CA GLU A 124 -2.31 0.35 -9.01
C GLU A 124 -2.27 -1.07 -8.43
N LYS A 125 -2.38 -2.10 -9.29
CA LYS A 125 -2.36 -3.50 -8.83
C LYS A 125 -0.96 -4.09 -8.85
N HIS A 126 -0.18 -3.79 -9.90
CA HIS A 126 1.18 -4.34 -10.05
C HIS A 126 2.28 -3.40 -9.57
N LEU A 127 1.96 -2.13 -9.29
CA LEU A 127 2.88 -1.14 -8.73
C LEU A 127 4.21 -1.06 -9.51
N LEU A 128 4.13 -1.19 -10.84
CA LEU A 128 5.33 -1.18 -11.67
C LEU A 128 5.99 0.22 -11.67
N PRO A 129 7.32 0.34 -11.76
CA PRO A 129 7.97 1.64 -11.87
C PRO A 129 7.50 2.40 -13.12
N LYS A 130 7.31 3.73 -13.02
CA LYS A 130 6.81 4.58 -14.11
C LYS A 130 7.55 4.37 -15.45
N VAL A 131 8.87 4.24 -15.42
CA VAL A 131 9.69 3.95 -16.61
C VAL A 131 9.28 2.64 -17.30
N VAL A 132 8.94 1.60 -16.52
CA VAL A 132 8.46 0.33 -17.06
C VAL A 132 7.06 0.48 -17.62
N GLN A 133 6.19 1.22 -16.94
CA GLN A 133 4.84 1.52 -17.44
C GLN A 133 4.89 2.23 -18.79
N ASP A 134 5.68 3.30 -18.89
CA ASP A 134 5.81 4.10 -20.12
C ASP A 134 6.36 3.25 -21.26
N SER A 135 7.33 2.36 -20.98
CA SER A 135 7.83 1.40 -21.97
C SER A 135 6.76 0.39 -22.41
N LEU A 136 5.93 -0.12 -21.49
CA LEU A 136 4.85 -1.05 -21.82
C LEU A 136 3.76 -0.38 -22.66
N VAL A 137 3.37 0.86 -22.30
CA VAL A 137 2.39 1.64 -23.06
C VAL A 137 2.93 1.98 -24.45
N HIS A 138 4.21 2.35 -24.56
CA HIS A 138 4.85 2.59 -25.85
C HIS A 138 4.90 1.32 -26.72
N ASN A 139 5.26 0.18 -26.15
CA ASN A 139 5.27 -1.10 -26.89
C ASN A 139 3.86 -1.51 -27.32
N LEU A 140 2.85 -1.27 -26.48
CA LEU A 140 1.45 -1.48 -26.85
C LEU A 140 1.04 -0.60 -28.04
N GLN A 141 1.40 0.68 -28.02
CA GLN A 141 1.17 1.60 -29.13
C GLN A 141 1.83 1.09 -30.42
N LEU A 142 3.10 0.69 -30.38
CA LEU A 142 3.81 0.15 -31.53
C LEU A 142 3.13 -1.10 -32.11
N ILE A 143 2.66 -2.02 -31.25
CA ILE A 143 1.95 -3.22 -31.69
C ILE A 143 0.63 -2.86 -32.36
N LEU A 144 -0.11 -1.89 -31.81
CA LEU A 144 -1.38 -1.43 -32.39
C LEU A 144 -1.19 -0.71 -33.71
N ASP A 145 -0.15 0.12 -33.84
CA ASP A 145 0.21 0.82 -35.08
C ASP A 145 0.63 -0.18 -36.15
N TYR A 146 1.52 -1.11 -35.81
CA TYR A 146 1.94 -2.18 -36.72
C TYR A 146 0.73 -3.02 -37.19
N PHE A 147 -0.15 -3.41 -36.27
CA PHE A 147 -1.36 -4.14 -36.61
C PHE A 147 -2.25 -3.32 -37.56
N HIS A 148 -2.50 -2.05 -37.26
CA HIS A 148 -3.34 -1.19 -38.10
C HIS A 148 -2.79 -1.02 -39.51
N GLU A 149 -1.51 -0.67 -39.66
CA GLU A 149 -0.89 -0.41 -40.97
C GLU A 149 -0.93 -1.65 -41.86
N ASN A 150 -0.47 -2.79 -41.34
CA ASN A 150 -0.39 -4.02 -42.12
C ASN A 150 -1.77 -4.60 -42.44
N TYR A 151 -2.70 -4.58 -41.48
CA TYR A 151 -4.04 -5.13 -41.71
C TYR A 151 -4.87 -4.23 -42.62
N SER A 152 -4.71 -2.90 -42.54
CA SER A 152 -5.37 -1.97 -43.46
C SER A 152 -4.86 -2.13 -44.88
N GLN A 153 -3.55 -2.34 -45.08
CA GLN A 153 -2.98 -2.65 -46.38
C GLN A 153 -3.51 -3.97 -46.95
N LEU A 154 -3.55 -5.04 -46.14
CA LEU A 154 -4.12 -6.33 -46.55
C LEU A 154 -5.59 -6.21 -46.97
N ILE A 155 -6.40 -5.46 -46.22
CA ILE A 155 -7.81 -5.21 -46.56
C ILE A 155 -7.91 -4.45 -47.89
N ARG A 156 -7.12 -3.38 -48.08
CA ARG A 156 -7.08 -2.62 -49.34
C ARG A 156 -6.73 -3.51 -50.53
N GLN A 157 -5.72 -4.38 -50.36
CA GLN A 157 -5.32 -5.32 -51.40
C GLN A 157 -6.45 -6.29 -51.75
N CYS A 158 -7.05 -6.96 -50.77
CA CYS A 158 -8.14 -7.92 -51.02
C CYS A 158 -9.36 -7.28 -51.67
N LEU A 159 -9.70 -6.04 -51.30
CA LEU A 159 -10.83 -5.31 -51.91
C LEU A 159 -10.53 -4.91 -53.35
N ASN A 160 -9.33 -4.40 -53.62
CA ASN A 160 -8.90 -4.06 -54.97
C ASN A 160 -8.87 -5.30 -55.88
N GLU A 161 -8.37 -6.43 -55.39
CA GLU A 161 -8.38 -7.72 -56.09
C GLU A 161 -9.81 -8.23 -56.38
N ALA A 162 -10.76 -7.93 -55.49
CA ALA A 162 -12.18 -8.22 -55.70
C ALA A 162 -12.90 -7.20 -56.62
N GLY A 163 -12.17 -6.23 -57.17
CA GLY A 163 -12.71 -5.21 -58.09
C GLY A 163 -13.38 -4.01 -57.40
N PHE A 164 -13.19 -3.85 -56.09
CA PHE A 164 -13.71 -2.69 -55.34
C PHE A 164 -12.61 -1.63 -55.17
N ASN A 165 -12.79 -0.45 -55.76
CA ASN A 165 -11.90 0.67 -55.56
C ASN A 165 -12.17 1.34 -54.19
N VAL A 166 -11.25 1.16 -53.24
CA VAL A 166 -11.37 1.74 -51.90
C VAL A 166 -11.41 3.28 -51.92
N GLU A 167 -10.76 3.91 -52.91
CA GLU A 167 -10.70 5.38 -53.00
C GLU A 167 -12.04 6.01 -53.43
N GLU A 168 -12.91 5.25 -54.09
CA GLU A 168 -14.25 5.71 -54.48
C GLU A 168 -15.24 5.70 -53.32
N ASN A 169 -14.95 4.94 -52.24
CA ASN A 169 -15.77 4.90 -51.04
C ASN A 169 -15.14 5.72 -49.92
N GLU A 170 -15.62 6.96 -49.74
CA GLU A 170 -15.07 7.90 -48.75
C GLU A 170 -15.09 7.35 -47.32
N GLN A 171 -16.13 6.60 -46.91
CA GLN A 171 -16.23 6.02 -45.57
C GLN A 171 -15.19 4.92 -45.35
N LEU A 172 -15.02 4.04 -46.34
CA LEU A 172 -14.08 2.93 -46.27
C LEU A 172 -12.64 3.44 -46.37
N SER A 173 -12.40 4.42 -47.25
CA SER A 173 -11.13 5.11 -47.37
C SER A 173 -10.75 5.78 -46.04
N LYS A 174 -11.66 6.53 -45.40
CA LYS A 174 -11.41 7.16 -44.09
C LYS A 174 -11.16 6.15 -42.97
N LEU A 175 -11.89 5.04 -42.93
CA LEU A 175 -11.68 3.97 -41.95
C LEU A 175 -10.27 3.34 -42.05
N LEU A 176 -9.72 3.30 -43.26
CA LEU A 176 -8.44 2.67 -43.60
C LEU A 176 -7.29 3.66 -43.83
N ALA A 177 -7.52 4.98 -43.79
CA ALA A 177 -6.55 6.01 -44.21
C ALA A 177 -5.60 6.41 -43.08
N GLU A 178 -5.92 7.31 -42.15
CA GLU A 178 -4.82 7.98 -41.43
C GLU A 178 -5.14 8.62 -40.06
N GLU A 179 -6.33 8.42 -39.49
CA GLU A 179 -6.59 8.82 -38.09
C GLU A 179 -7.12 7.63 -37.28
N ASN A 180 -6.19 6.71 -37.07
CA ASN A 180 -6.38 5.39 -36.49
C ASN A 180 -7.17 5.46 -35.17
N VAL A 181 -8.34 4.82 -35.18
CA VAL A 181 -9.18 4.60 -34.00
C VAL A 181 -8.37 4.03 -32.83
N LEU A 182 -7.40 3.16 -33.14
CA LEU A 182 -6.51 2.56 -32.14
C LEU A 182 -5.53 3.59 -31.55
N LYS A 183 -4.91 4.42 -32.41
CA LYS A 183 -3.99 5.48 -31.97
C LYS A 183 -4.72 6.51 -31.11
N LYS A 184 -5.88 6.98 -31.57
CA LYS A 184 -6.73 7.88 -30.79
C LYS A 184 -7.09 7.25 -29.43
N ALA A 185 -7.37 5.95 -29.41
CA ALA A 185 -7.74 5.28 -28.16
C ALA A 185 -6.61 5.28 -27.12
N VAL A 186 -5.35 5.13 -27.55
CA VAL A 186 -4.18 5.26 -26.66
C VAL A 186 -3.87 6.71 -26.33
N ASP A 187 -4.04 7.64 -27.29
CA ASP A 187 -3.79 9.07 -27.09
C ASP A 187 -4.64 9.67 -25.96
N PHE A 188 -5.85 9.14 -25.72
CA PHE A 188 -6.71 9.51 -24.58
C PHE A 188 -6.16 9.11 -23.21
N VAL A 189 -5.14 8.25 -23.16
CA VAL A 189 -4.56 7.75 -21.90
C VAL A 189 -3.02 7.80 -21.89
N ALA A 190 -2.44 8.48 -22.87
CA ALA A 190 -0.99 8.51 -23.09
C ALA A 190 -0.19 9.23 -21.99
N THR A 191 -0.82 10.12 -21.24
CA THR A 191 -0.19 10.83 -20.12
C THR A 191 -1.01 10.65 -18.84
N ASP A 192 -0.37 10.82 -17.69
CA ASP A 192 -1.05 10.71 -16.39
C ASP A 192 -2.20 11.73 -16.30
N TYR A 193 -2.02 12.94 -16.85
CA TYR A 193 -3.09 13.94 -16.93
C TYR A 193 -4.31 13.42 -17.71
N LYS A 194 -4.09 12.88 -18.92
CA LYS A 194 -5.18 12.41 -19.78
C LYS A 194 -5.84 11.15 -19.22
N LEU A 195 -5.06 10.25 -18.62
CA LEU A 195 -5.60 9.08 -17.92
C LEU A 195 -6.50 9.49 -16.76
N VAL A 196 -6.07 10.47 -15.96
CA VAL A 196 -6.86 11.01 -14.84
C VAL A 196 -8.13 11.70 -15.35
N GLU A 197 -8.04 12.50 -16.41
CA GLU A 197 -9.20 13.12 -17.08
C GLU A 197 -10.20 12.07 -17.58
N PHE A 198 -9.72 11.03 -18.27
CA PHE A 198 -10.52 9.89 -18.69
C PHE A 198 -11.18 9.18 -17.49
N CYS A 199 -10.46 8.99 -16.38
CA CYS A 199 -11.01 8.39 -15.16
C CYS A 199 -12.12 9.24 -14.55
N LYS A 200 -12.02 10.58 -14.57
CA LYS A 200 -13.08 11.47 -14.08
C LYS A 200 -14.33 11.37 -14.95
N GLU A 201 -14.16 11.52 -16.26
CA GLU A 201 -15.28 11.58 -17.20
C GLU A 201 -15.98 10.23 -17.38
N THR A 202 -15.21 9.14 -17.40
CA THR A 202 -15.70 7.82 -17.79
C THR A 202 -15.81 6.84 -16.63
N LEU A 203 -14.89 6.89 -15.65
CA LEU A 203 -14.84 5.94 -14.55
C LEU A 203 -15.37 6.51 -13.22
N GLY A 204 -15.78 7.78 -13.20
CA GLY A 204 -16.35 8.45 -12.03
C GLY A 204 -15.35 8.67 -10.88
N LEU A 205 -14.08 8.92 -11.20
CA LEU A 205 -13.07 9.29 -10.21
C LEU A 205 -13.46 10.57 -9.47
N VAL A 206 -13.61 10.48 -8.15
CA VAL A 206 -13.78 11.64 -7.27
C VAL A 206 -12.41 12.13 -6.83
N GLU A 207 -12.05 13.34 -7.24
CA GLU A 207 -10.73 13.88 -6.97
C GLU A 207 -10.57 14.42 -5.54
N PRO A 208 -9.36 14.31 -4.96
CA PRO A 208 -9.03 15.01 -3.75
C PRO A 208 -8.92 16.53 -3.99
N VAL A 209 -9.57 17.30 -3.14
CA VAL A 209 -9.51 18.76 -3.08
C VAL A 209 -8.40 19.17 -2.10
N SER A 210 -7.49 20.03 -2.56
CA SER A 210 -6.43 20.61 -1.71
C SER A 210 -6.99 21.79 -0.92
N HIS A 211 -6.85 21.76 0.40
CA HIS A 211 -7.26 22.82 1.31
C HIS A 211 -6.01 23.50 1.89
N PHE A 212 -5.90 24.81 1.67
CA PHE A 212 -4.79 25.62 2.16
C PHE A 212 -4.92 25.87 3.68
N LEU A 213 -3.83 25.61 4.42
CA LEU A 213 -3.75 25.84 5.86
C LEU A 213 -2.94 27.09 6.22
N GLY A 214 -1.89 27.39 5.44
CA GLY A 214 -0.97 28.48 5.73
C GLY A 214 0.38 28.31 5.07
N HIS A 215 1.38 29.03 5.57
CA HIS A 215 2.77 28.92 5.12
C HIS A 215 3.66 28.38 6.24
N SER A 216 4.62 27.53 5.86
CA SER A 216 5.72 27.11 6.73
C SER A 216 6.68 28.28 7.00
N ASP A 217 7.56 28.15 7.99
CA ASP A 217 8.60 29.15 8.33
C ASP A 217 9.49 29.53 7.13
N ASN A 218 9.62 28.63 6.15
CA ASN A 218 10.39 28.82 4.92
C ASN A 218 9.55 29.36 3.75
N GLY A 219 8.32 29.83 4.01
CA GLY A 219 7.41 30.41 3.01
C GLY A 219 6.72 29.40 2.09
N LYS A 220 6.85 28.08 2.30
CA LYS A 220 6.14 27.08 1.48
C LYS A 220 4.70 26.92 1.95
N ALA A 221 3.75 26.89 1.01
CA ALA A 221 2.35 26.58 1.31
C ALA A 221 2.19 25.19 1.95
N GLU A 222 1.39 25.14 3.00
CA GLU A 222 0.99 23.94 3.73
C GLU A 222 -0.48 23.68 3.44
N SER A 223 -0.81 22.44 3.11
CA SER A 223 -2.17 22.02 2.79
C SER A 223 -2.45 20.60 3.30
N PHE A 224 -3.73 20.29 3.39
CA PHE A 224 -4.24 18.92 3.50
C PHE A 224 -5.14 18.62 2.30
N TYR A 225 -5.47 17.35 2.11
CA TYR A 225 -6.32 16.90 1.01
C TYR A 225 -7.58 16.25 1.56
N TYR A 226 -8.72 16.60 0.98
CA TYR A 226 -10.03 16.06 1.32
C TYR A 226 -10.69 15.48 0.07
N VAL A 227 -11.19 14.25 0.16
CA VAL A 227 -12.00 13.62 -0.90
C VAL A 227 -13.47 13.87 -0.53
N PRO A 228 -14.24 14.64 -1.34
CA PRO A 228 -15.63 14.97 -1.06
C PRO A 228 -16.48 13.71 -0.84
N ILE A 229 -16.89 13.49 0.40
CA ILE A 229 -17.52 12.23 0.79
C ILE A 229 -18.91 12.10 0.15
N LEU A 230 -19.63 13.22 -0.03
CA LEU A 230 -20.95 13.20 -0.67
C LEU A 230 -20.87 12.73 -2.12
N ASP A 231 -19.89 13.20 -2.88
CA ASP A 231 -19.71 12.82 -4.28
C ASP A 231 -19.22 11.38 -4.41
N LEU A 232 -18.34 10.96 -3.50
CA LEU A 232 -17.89 9.58 -3.42
C LEU A 232 -19.05 8.63 -3.07
N LEU A 233 -19.90 8.98 -2.11
CA LEU A 233 -21.10 8.21 -1.79
C LEU A 233 -22.06 8.12 -2.98
N LYS A 234 -22.33 9.23 -3.68
CA LYS A 234 -23.15 9.21 -4.90
C LYS A 234 -22.56 8.30 -5.97
N PHE A 235 -21.24 8.29 -6.12
CA PHE A 235 -20.56 7.38 -7.05
C PHE A 235 -20.70 5.92 -6.62
N LEU A 236 -20.45 5.61 -5.35
CA LEU A 236 -20.53 4.26 -4.81
C LEU A 236 -21.95 3.70 -4.90
N LEU A 237 -22.96 4.49 -4.56
CA LEU A 237 -24.36 4.09 -4.63
C LEU A 237 -24.86 3.82 -6.05
N LYS A 238 -24.17 4.31 -7.08
CA LYS A 238 -24.47 3.97 -8.47
C LYS A 238 -23.95 2.59 -8.89
N GLN A 239 -23.04 2.00 -8.12
CA GLN A 239 -22.55 0.65 -8.38
C GLN A 239 -23.63 -0.36 -8.02
N GLU A 240 -23.89 -1.31 -8.93
CA GLU A 240 -25.01 -2.26 -8.81
C GLU A 240 -24.90 -3.11 -7.53
N ASP A 241 -23.70 -3.56 -7.18
CA ASP A 241 -23.42 -4.37 -6.00
C ASP A 241 -23.66 -3.59 -4.69
N ILE A 242 -23.28 -2.31 -4.64
CA ILE A 242 -23.54 -1.43 -3.50
C ILE A 242 -25.02 -1.07 -3.43
N TRP A 243 -25.65 -0.73 -4.56
CA TRP A 243 -27.07 -0.43 -4.67
C TRP A 243 -27.91 -1.59 -4.11
N GLU A 244 -27.61 -2.82 -4.51
CA GLU A 244 -28.25 -4.02 -3.95
C GLU A 244 -28.03 -4.17 -2.44
N CYS A 245 -26.83 -3.87 -1.94
CA CYS A 245 -26.54 -3.97 -0.51
C CYS A 245 -27.33 -2.95 0.32
N VAL A 246 -27.37 -1.69 -0.11
CA VAL A 246 -28.09 -0.63 0.63
C VAL A 246 -29.60 -0.83 0.57
N ASN A 247 -30.12 -1.50 -0.46
CA ASN A 247 -31.55 -1.73 -0.63
C ASN A 247 -32.09 -2.89 0.21
N ARG A 248 -31.23 -3.67 0.86
CA ARG A 248 -31.65 -4.70 1.80
C ARG A 248 -32.09 -4.04 3.10
N GLU A 249 -33.16 -4.57 3.69
CA GLU A 249 -33.53 -4.15 5.04
C GLU A 249 -32.41 -4.47 6.02
N THR A 250 -32.28 -3.61 7.03
CA THR A 250 -31.28 -3.83 8.08
C THR A 250 -31.77 -4.97 8.96
N GLU A 251 -31.31 -6.19 8.70
CA GLU A 251 -31.58 -7.36 9.53
C GLU A 251 -30.78 -7.26 10.83
N SER A 252 -31.42 -6.87 11.93
CA SER A 252 -30.90 -7.22 13.26
C SER A 252 -31.25 -8.68 13.52
N LYS A 253 -30.27 -9.47 13.92
CA LYS A 253 -30.49 -10.89 14.21
C LYS A 253 -30.72 -11.04 15.71
N PRO A 254 -31.96 -11.34 16.16
CA PRO A 254 -32.16 -11.69 17.55
C PRO A 254 -31.39 -12.97 17.84
N GLY A 255 -30.48 -12.89 18.81
CA GLY A 255 -29.65 -14.01 19.26
C GLY A 255 -28.89 -13.61 20.51
N ASP A 256 -28.25 -14.59 21.14
CA ASP A 256 -27.48 -14.39 22.37
C ASP A 256 -26.17 -13.59 22.16
N TYR A 257 -25.83 -13.25 20.91
CA TYR A 257 -24.58 -12.61 20.53
C TYR A 257 -24.81 -11.45 19.56
N LEU A 258 -24.09 -10.34 19.78
CA LEU A 258 -24.02 -9.22 18.84
C LEU A 258 -23.20 -9.64 17.60
N CYS A 259 -23.79 -9.51 16.41
CA CYS A 259 -23.18 -9.90 15.14
C CYS A 259 -22.78 -8.70 14.27
N ASP A 260 -23.50 -7.60 14.38
CA ASP A 260 -23.20 -6.34 13.70
C ASP A 260 -23.50 -5.13 14.62
N PHE A 261 -23.03 -3.94 14.25
CA PHE A 261 -23.38 -2.69 14.93
C PHE A 261 -24.90 -2.50 15.05
N CYS A 262 -25.64 -2.99 14.05
CA CYS A 262 -27.10 -2.90 14.00
C CYS A 262 -27.80 -3.69 15.12
N ASP A 263 -27.12 -4.63 15.77
CA ASP A 263 -27.66 -5.37 16.92
C ASP A 263 -27.53 -4.57 18.24
N SER A 264 -26.70 -3.52 18.26
CA SER A 264 -26.44 -2.74 19.47
C SER A 264 -27.62 -1.88 19.93
N ASP A 265 -27.76 -1.72 21.25
CA ASP A 265 -28.68 -0.77 21.87
C ASP A 265 -28.53 0.66 21.33
N ILE A 266 -27.29 1.07 21.04
CA ILE A 266 -26.98 2.40 20.50
C ILE A 266 -27.66 2.56 19.14
N PHE A 267 -27.49 1.58 18.24
CA PHE A 267 -28.14 1.61 16.93
C PHE A 267 -29.66 1.67 17.06
N GLN A 268 -30.23 0.82 17.92
CA GLN A 268 -31.67 0.73 18.09
C GLN A 268 -32.30 2.01 18.66
N LYS A 269 -31.57 2.76 19.49
CA LYS A 269 -32.05 3.99 20.15
C LYS A 269 -31.79 5.26 19.32
N GLN A 270 -30.67 5.34 18.60
CA GLN A 270 -30.17 6.59 18.02
C GLN A 270 -30.36 6.69 16.50
N PHE A 271 -30.50 5.57 15.78
CA PHE A 271 -30.46 5.56 14.32
C PHE A 271 -31.69 4.89 13.69
N PRO A 272 -32.17 5.39 12.53
CA PRO A 272 -33.32 4.80 11.86
C PRO A 272 -32.97 3.44 11.24
N ARG A 273 -33.93 2.50 11.27
CA ARG A 273 -33.76 1.14 10.73
C ARG A 273 -34.04 1.01 9.22
N ASN A 274 -34.31 2.13 8.53
CA ASN A 274 -34.67 2.08 7.11
C ASN A 274 -33.45 1.76 6.22
N SER A 275 -33.71 1.17 5.05
CA SER A 275 -32.69 0.85 4.04
C SER A 275 -32.03 2.09 3.40
N HIS A 276 -32.63 3.26 3.60
CA HIS A 276 -32.16 4.52 3.02
C HIS A 276 -31.25 5.31 3.96
N PHE A 277 -30.81 4.69 5.06
CA PHE A 277 -29.88 5.28 6.01
C PHE A 277 -28.48 4.67 5.85
N LEU A 278 -27.53 5.52 5.46
CA LEU A 278 -26.13 5.15 5.26
C LEU A 278 -25.39 5.17 6.60
N ARG A 279 -24.75 4.05 6.93
CA ARG A 279 -23.93 3.88 8.13
C ARG A 279 -22.47 4.06 7.75
N ILE A 280 -21.85 5.14 8.21
CA ILE A 280 -20.44 5.44 7.92
C ILE A 280 -19.60 5.04 9.12
N HIS A 281 -18.72 4.06 8.93
CA HIS A 281 -17.68 3.73 9.90
C HIS A 281 -16.40 4.44 9.48
N LEU A 282 -15.97 5.45 10.24
CA LEU A 282 -14.69 6.10 10.02
C LEU A 282 -13.57 5.32 10.72
N TYR A 283 -12.40 5.34 10.11
CA TYR A 283 -11.18 4.80 10.69
C TYR A 283 -10.02 5.77 10.45
N THR A 284 -9.16 5.96 11.45
CA THR A 284 -7.96 6.79 11.34
C THR A 284 -6.71 5.94 11.52
N ASP A 285 -5.70 6.20 10.68
CA ASP A 285 -4.38 5.57 10.79
C ASP A 285 -3.28 6.57 10.47
N GLU A 286 -2.09 6.32 11.01
CA GLU A 286 -0.89 7.10 10.75
C GLU A 286 0.19 6.20 10.13
N PHE A 287 0.53 6.40 8.86
CA PHE A 287 1.52 5.60 8.16
C PHE A 287 2.72 6.42 7.66
N GLU A 288 3.79 5.75 7.26
CA GLU A 288 5.01 6.38 6.76
C GLU A 288 5.44 5.78 5.41
N ASP A 289 5.56 6.63 4.40
CA ASP A 289 5.92 6.24 3.02
C ASP A 289 7.43 5.98 2.82
N VAL A 290 8.25 6.13 3.86
CA VAL A 290 9.70 5.91 3.78
C VAL A 290 10.12 4.65 4.52
N ASN A 291 11.28 4.11 4.11
CA ASN A 291 11.86 2.92 4.72
C ASN A 291 11.87 3.05 6.26
N PRO A 292 11.16 2.18 7.00
CA PRO A 292 11.01 2.26 8.44
C PRO A 292 12.31 1.98 9.22
N LEU A 293 13.39 1.58 8.54
CA LEU A 293 14.73 1.37 9.10
C LEU A 293 15.74 2.46 8.68
N GLY A 294 15.30 3.44 7.87
CA GLY A 294 16.16 4.49 7.34
C GLY A 294 16.32 5.67 8.31
N SER A 295 17.35 6.50 8.08
CA SER A 295 17.61 7.72 8.85
C SER A 295 16.54 8.81 8.72
N LYS A 296 15.52 8.60 7.88
CA LYS A 296 14.36 9.48 7.69
C LYS A 296 13.08 8.98 8.35
N LYS A 297 13.15 7.87 9.10
CA LYS A 297 12.03 7.34 9.89
C LYS A 297 11.42 8.45 10.75
N THR A 298 10.09 8.49 10.86
CA THR A 298 9.23 9.47 11.54
C THR A 298 9.12 10.87 10.91
N ILE A 299 9.85 11.19 9.84
CA ILE A 299 9.86 12.54 9.25
C ILE A 299 8.67 12.76 8.31
N HIS A 300 8.27 11.71 7.59
CA HIS A 300 7.28 11.79 6.51
C HIS A 300 5.98 11.07 6.85
N LYS A 301 5.63 11.05 8.14
CA LYS A 301 4.40 10.43 8.61
C LYS A 301 3.18 11.19 8.11
N VAL A 302 2.18 10.45 7.63
CA VAL A 302 0.90 10.94 7.13
C VAL A 302 -0.20 10.40 8.03
N CYS A 303 -1.15 11.25 8.39
CA CYS A 303 -2.38 10.86 9.06
C CYS A 303 -3.48 10.79 8.00
N ALA A 304 -4.21 9.69 7.99
CA ALA A 304 -5.23 9.38 7.02
C ALA A 304 -6.54 9.01 7.70
N PHE A 305 -7.64 9.53 7.15
CA PHE A 305 -8.99 9.15 7.53
C PHE A 305 -9.61 8.37 6.40
N TYR A 306 -10.16 7.21 6.73
CA TYR A 306 -10.86 6.32 5.83
C TYR A 306 -12.30 6.14 6.30
N PHE A 307 -13.14 5.63 5.40
CA PHE A 307 -14.46 5.15 5.77
C PHE A 307 -14.81 3.85 5.07
N THR A 308 -15.71 3.10 5.71
CA THR A 308 -16.40 1.96 5.11
C THR A 308 -17.91 2.15 5.25
N LEU A 309 -18.66 1.58 4.31
CA LEU A 309 -20.13 1.57 4.34
C LEU A 309 -20.63 0.37 5.15
N GLY A 310 -21.22 0.64 6.32
CA GLY A 310 -21.86 -0.35 7.19
C GLY A 310 -23.12 -0.99 6.57
N ASN A 311 -23.56 -0.53 5.40
CA ASN A 311 -24.64 -1.16 4.63
C ASN A 311 -24.15 -2.35 3.81
N VAL A 312 -22.85 -2.41 3.49
CA VAL A 312 -22.26 -3.56 2.80
C VAL A 312 -22.16 -4.74 3.76
N SER A 313 -22.26 -5.98 3.30
CA SER A 313 -22.14 -7.16 4.19
C SER A 313 -20.74 -7.25 4.81
N VAL A 314 -20.67 -7.67 6.09
CA VAL A 314 -19.44 -7.80 6.90
C VAL A 314 -18.33 -8.57 6.16
N LYS A 315 -18.69 -9.59 5.34
CA LYS A 315 -17.71 -10.39 4.56
C LYS A 315 -16.92 -9.58 3.51
N TYR A 316 -17.42 -8.41 3.12
CA TYR A 316 -16.77 -7.54 2.14
C TYR A 316 -16.17 -6.29 2.77
N ARG A 317 -16.69 -5.81 3.91
CA ARG A 317 -16.23 -4.56 4.56
C ARG A 317 -14.73 -4.55 4.87
N SER A 318 -14.13 -5.71 5.11
CA SER A 318 -12.69 -5.84 5.40
C SER A 318 -11.80 -5.89 4.15
N GLN A 319 -12.36 -5.91 2.95
CA GLN A 319 -11.59 -5.91 1.71
C GLN A 319 -11.14 -4.48 1.37
N LEU A 320 -9.90 -4.32 0.91
CA LEU A 320 -9.33 -3.01 0.56
C LEU A 320 -10.16 -2.24 -0.48
N SER A 321 -10.91 -2.93 -1.35
CA SER A 321 -11.81 -2.32 -2.33
C SER A 321 -13.04 -1.62 -1.73
N HIS A 322 -13.34 -1.86 -0.45
CA HIS A 322 -14.45 -1.25 0.29
C HIS A 322 -13.99 -0.29 1.41
N ILE A 323 -12.70 0.06 1.42
CA ILE A 323 -12.11 1.04 2.33
C ILE A 323 -11.76 2.27 1.50
N TYR A 324 -12.43 3.39 1.80
CA TYR A 324 -12.35 4.60 0.99
C TYR A 324 -11.66 5.72 1.77
N LEU A 325 -10.81 6.49 1.08
CA LEU A 325 -10.09 7.60 1.69
C LEU A 325 -10.98 8.85 1.78
N CYS A 326 -10.92 9.57 2.92
CA CYS A 326 -11.56 10.86 3.13
C CYS A 326 -10.57 12.01 3.26
N VAL A 327 -9.56 11.90 4.14
CA VAL A 327 -8.66 13.01 4.46
C VAL A 327 -7.22 12.51 4.51
N LEU A 328 -6.29 13.31 3.96
CA LEU A 328 -4.84 13.11 4.09
C LEU A 328 -4.16 14.38 4.55
N VAL A 329 -3.35 14.27 5.61
CA VAL A 329 -2.54 15.38 6.13
C VAL A 329 -1.17 14.88 6.57
N LYS A 330 -0.15 15.72 6.39
CA LYS A 330 1.16 15.45 6.99
C LYS A 330 1.04 15.52 8.51
N TYR A 331 1.34 14.42 9.20
CA TYR A 331 1.17 14.32 10.64
C TYR A 331 1.94 15.38 11.43
N LYS A 332 3.12 15.77 10.94
CA LYS A 332 3.92 16.85 11.53
C LYS A 332 3.13 18.17 11.68
N LEU A 333 2.23 18.48 10.74
CA LEU A 333 1.41 19.69 10.78
C LEU A 333 0.45 19.68 11.98
N LEU A 334 -0.15 18.52 12.27
CA LEU A 334 -1.00 18.29 13.45
C LEU A 334 -0.23 18.28 14.77
N GLN A 335 1.08 18.05 14.75
CA GLN A 335 1.92 18.08 15.95
C GLN A 335 2.39 19.48 16.31
N THR A 336 2.62 20.35 15.32
CA THR A 336 3.36 21.60 15.54
C THR A 336 2.52 22.86 15.43
N LYS A 337 1.49 22.89 14.58
CA LYS A 337 0.87 24.17 14.17
C LYS A 337 -0.65 24.13 14.05
N TYR A 338 -1.21 23.03 13.56
CA TYR A 338 -2.64 22.89 13.31
C TYR A 338 -3.23 21.78 14.17
N SER A 339 -4.55 21.72 14.21
CA SER A 339 -5.35 20.80 14.98
C SER A 339 -6.35 20.07 14.08
N TYR A 340 -7.10 19.12 14.65
CA TYR A 340 -8.15 18.43 13.90
C TYR A 340 -9.27 19.37 13.46
N SER A 341 -9.52 20.48 14.17
CA SER A 341 -10.54 21.45 13.76
C SER A 341 -10.19 22.14 12.44
N ASP A 342 -8.90 22.32 12.17
CA ASP A 342 -8.43 22.99 10.95
C ASP A 342 -8.58 22.11 9.71
N ILE A 343 -8.62 20.78 9.87
CA ILE A 343 -8.58 19.82 8.75
C ILE A 343 -9.88 19.02 8.55
N LEU A 344 -10.70 18.87 9.60
CA LEU A 344 -11.92 18.06 9.52
C LEU A 344 -13.15 18.87 9.13
N GLN A 345 -13.08 20.20 9.10
CA GLN A 345 -14.25 21.03 8.82
C GLN A 345 -14.96 20.71 7.49
N PRO A 346 -14.26 20.46 6.36
CA PRO A 346 -14.93 20.04 5.11
C PRO A 346 -15.72 18.74 5.28
N LEU A 347 -15.12 17.73 5.93
CA LEU A 347 -15.77 16.46 6.21
C LEU A 347 -17.00 16.65 7.12
N ILE A 348 -16.88 17.44 8.19
CA ILE A 348 -18.00 17.71 9.11
C ILE A 348 -19.15 18.41 8.39
N ASN A 349 -18.87 19.36 7.50
CA ASN A 349 -19.90 20.05 6.73
C ASN A 349 -20.66 19.09 5.82
N ASP A 350 -19.95 18.23 5.09
CA ASP A 350 -20.56 17.21 4.24
C ASP A 350 -21.40 16.22 5.06
N LEU A 351 -20.93 15.82 6.24
CA LEU A 351 -21.67 14.93 7.14
C LEU A 351 -22.94 15.57 7.70
N LYS A 352 -22.93 16.89 7.97
CA LYS A 352 -24.14 17.63 8.34
C LYS A 352 -25.17 17.58 7.21
N VAL A 353 -24.74 17.86 5.98
CA VAL A 353 -25.61 17.78 4.78
C VAL A 353 -26.15 16.35 4.60
N LEU A 354 -25.30 15.33 4.73
CA LEU A 354 -25.73 13.93 4.61
C LEU A 354 -26.82 13.56 5.63
N PHE A 355 -26.73 14.10 6.84
CA PHE A 355 -27.69 13.80 7.90
C PHE A 355 -29.00 14.60 7.76
N THR A 356 -28.93 15.91 7.46
CA THR A 356 -30.11 16.77 7.41
C THR A 356 -30.82 16.74 6.07
N ASP A 357 -30.04 16.91 4.99
CA ASP A 357 -30.57 17.14 3.65
C ASP A 357 -30.52 15.84 2.83
N GLY A 358 -29.53 14.98 3.08
CA GLY A 358 -29.30 13.74 2.35
C GLY A 358 -28.73 13.93 0.94
N ILE A 359 -28.61 12.82 0.21
CA ILE A 359 -28.18 12.77 -1.19
C ILE A 359 -29.18 12.00 -2.03
N GLN A 360 -29.42 12.48 -3.26
CA GLN A 360 -30.25 11.78 -4.23
C GLN A 360 -29.39 11.01 -5.23
N VAL A 361 -29.75 9.75 -5.47
CA VAL A 361 -29.06 8.88 -6.41
C VAL A 361 -30.09 8.19 -7.29
N THR A 362 -29.83 8.19 -8.61
CA THR A 362 -30.68 7.54 -9.60
C THR A 362 -29.92 6.39 -10.26
N VAL A 363 -30.48 5.18 -10.19
CA VAL A 363 -29.94 3.97 -10.82
C VAL A 363 -31.06 3.31 -11.62
N ASN A 364 -30.84 3.01 -12.90
CA ASN A 364 -31.82 2.36 -13.79
C ASN A 364 -33.21 3.03 -13.82
N GLY A 365 -33.25 4.37 -13.72
CA GLY A 365 -34.49 5.15 -13.70
C GLY A 365 -35.19 5.21 -12.32
N GLU A 366 -34.66 4.52 -11.32
CA GLU A 366 -35.13 4.58 -9.94
C GLU A 366 -34.33 5.62 -9.16
N THR A 367 -35.00 6.69 -8.70
CA THR A 367 -34.39 7.72 -7.85
C THR A 367 -34.71 7.44 -6.39
N ARG A 368 -33.67 7.41 -5.55
CA ARG A 368 -33.78 7.27 -4.10
C ARG A 368 -33.06 8.39 -3.38
N HIS A 369 -33.59 8.72 -2.21
CA HIS A 369 -33.03 9.69 -1.29
C HIS A 369 -32.36 8.96 -0.14
N PHE A 370 -31.10 9.28 0.16
CA PHE A 370 -30.33 8.65 1.23
C PHE A 370 -29.88 9.70 2.24
N CYS A 371 -30.21 9.47 3.51
CA CYS A 371 -29.59 10.18 4.63
C CYS A 371 -28.52 9.29 5.25
N GLY A 372 -27.65 9.81 6.10
CA GLY A 372 -26.64 8.99 6.74
C GLY A 372 -25.96 9.66 7.91
N ALA A 373 -25.22 8.85 8.67
CA ALA A 373 -24.47 9.29 9.83
C ALA A 373 -23.15 8.52 9.97
N VAL A 374 -22.19 9.19 10.61
CA VAL A 374 -21.02 8.51 11.20
C VAL A 374 -21.48 7.79 12.45
N VAL A 375 -21.39 6.46 12.43
CA VAL A 375 -21.85 5.61 13.54
C VAL A 375 -20.72 5.20 14.48
N THR A 376 -19.48 5.13 13.98
CA THR A 376 -18.29 4.85 14.79
C THR A 376 -17.06 5.50 14.18
N ILE A 377 -16.07 5.82 15.02
CA ILE A 377 -14.73 6.23 14.62
C ILE A 377 -13.71 5.33 15.32
N SER A 378 -13.08 4.43 14.58
CA SER A 378 -12.04 3.54 15.10
C SER A 378 -10.63 4.07 14.84
N GLY A 379 -9.70 3.67 15.68
CA GLY A 379 -8.28 3.99 15.59
C GLY A 379 -7.56 3.56 16.85
N ASP A 380 -6.23 3.56 16.83
CA ASP A 380 -5.44 3.25 18.02
C ASP A 380 -5.78 4.18 19.21
N ASN A 381 -5.44 3.77 20.44
CA ASN A 381 -5.80 4.54 21.64
C ASN A 381 -5.30 5.99 21.59
N LEU A 382 -4.13 6.21 21.00
CA LEU A 382 -3.54 7.55 20.92
C LEU A 382 -4.34 8.46 19.98
N SER A 383 -4.71 7.97 18.80
CA SER A 383 -5.50 8.69 17.81
C SER A 383 -6.93 8.91 18.29
N SER A 384 -7.55 7.88 18.89
CA SER A 384 -8.89 7.96 19.47
C SER A 384 -8.95 9.01 20.58
N HIS A 385 -7.98 9.04 21.51
CA HIS A 385 -7.89 10.09 22.51
C HIS A 385 -7.69 11.47 21.89
N ALA A 386 -6.83 11.58 20.86
CA ALA A 386 -6.55 12.85 20.19
C ALA A 386 -7.81 13.44 19.53
N LEU A 387 -8.58 12.60 18.82
CA LEU A 387 -9.82 12.99 18.14
C LEU A 387 -10.95 13.30 19.09
N ALA A 388 -11.09 12.51 20.15
CA ALA A 388 -12.09 12.69 21.19
C ALA A 388 -11.78 13.87 22.14
N GLY A 389 -10.60 14.50 22.00
CA GLY A 389 -10.20 15.61 22.86
C GLY A 389 -9.77 15.20 24.27
N PHE A 390 -9.40 13.93 24.46
CA PHE A 390 -8.82 13.42 25.70
C PHE A 390 -7.30 13.54 25.74
N LYS A 391 -6.75 13.48 26.95
CA LYS A 391 -5.32 13.51 27.21
C LYS A 391 -4.67 12.27 26.61
N ARG A 392 -3.50 12.49 25.98
CA ARG A 392 -2.67 11.44 25.36
C ARG A 392 -1.59 10.89 26.29
N SER A 393 -1.52 11.38 27.53
CA SER A 393 -0.62 10.88 28.56
C SER A 393 -1.45 10.12 29.61
N PHE A 394 -1.21 8.83 29.72
CA PHE A 394 -2.03 7.91 30.54
C PHE A 394 -1.63 7.88 32.02
N ASN A 395 -1.30 9.04 32.60
CA ASN A 395 -0.95 9.16 34.02
C ASN A 395 -2.12 9.65 34.89
N CYS A 396 -3.09 10.38 34.31
CA CYS A 396 -4.30 10.87 34.99
C CYS A 396 -5.41 11.06 33.95
N GLY A 397 -6.68 10.81 34.34
CA GLY A 397 -7.81 10.87 33.40
C GLY A 397 -7.59 9.94 32.20
N ILE A 398 -7.25 8.68 32.49
CA ILE A 398 -6.59 7.76 31.55
C ILE A 398 -7.54 7.05 30.59
N CYS A 399 -8.82 6.90 30.97
CA CYS A 399 -9.79 6.12 30.23
C CYS A 399 -10.80 7.04 29.55
N ARG A 400 -11.09 6.75 28.27
CA ARG A 400 -12.15 7.43 27.52
C ARG A 400 -13.55 6.95 27.92
N PHE A 401 -13.68 5.70 28.35
CA PHE A 401 -14.97 5.06 28.65
C PHE A 401 -15.46 5.29 30.10
N CYS A 402 -14.54 5.43 31.06
CA CYS A 402 -14.89 5.54 32.47
C CYS A 402 -14.04 6.57 33.21
N MET A 403 -14.42 6.86 34.45
CA MET A 403 -13.78 7.84 35.34
C MET A 403 -12.77 7.21 36.31
N ILE A 404 -12.23 6.02 35.98
CA ILE A 404 -11.27 5.31 36.85
C ILE A 404 -10.02 6.16 37.12
N LEU A 405 -9.55 6.15 38.37
CA LEU A 405 -8.29 6.76 38.75
C LEU A 405 -7.13 5.79 38.48
N HIS A 406 -5.95 6.33 38.17
CA HIS A 406 -4.77 5.50 37.86
C HIS A 406 -4.41 4.54 39.00
N GLU A 407 -4.61 4.97 40.25
CA GLU A 407 -4.32 4.21 41.46
C GLU A 407 -5.28 3.03 41.66
N GLU A 408 -6.47 3.07 41.06
CA GLU A 408 -7.52 2.06 41.23
C GLU A 408 -7.48 0.95 40.16
N ILE A 409 -6.67 1.09 39.11
CA ILE A 409 -6.62 0.13 37.99
C ILE A 409 -6.24 -1.28 38.48
N SER A 410 -5.40 -1.38 39.50
CA SER A 410 -4.95 -2.66 40.03
C SER A 410 -6.01 -3.39 40.86
N ASP A 411 -7.12 -2.74 41.23
CA ASP A 411 -8.09 -3.30 42.17
C ASP A 411 -9.50 -3.43 41.58
N LYS A 412 -9.78 -2.74 40.46
CA LYS A 412 -11.09 -2.77 39.77
C LYS A 412 -11.00 -3.57 38.47
N TYR A 413 -11.82 -4.61 38.37
CA TYR A 413 -11.74 -5.58 37.26
C TYR A 413 -13.08 -5.82 36.56
N SER A 414 -14.21 -5.44 37.17
CA SER A 414 -15.53 -5.48 36.55
C SER A 414 -15.96 -4.09 36.10
N GLU A 415 -16.82 -4.03 35.08
CA GLU A 415 -17.49 -2.79 34.69
C GLU A 415 -18.35 -2.22 35.83
N ASP A 416 -18.95 -3.09 36.65
CA ASP A 416 -19.77 -2.72 37.81
C ASP A 416 -18.99 -1.92 38.87
N ASP A 417 -17.67 -2.05 38.89
CA ASP A 417 -16.78 -1.31 39.80
C ASP A 417 -16.45 0.10 39.27
N LEU A 418 -16.84 0.40 38.02
CA LEU A 418 -16.43 1.59 37.28
C LEU A 418 -17.58 2.58 37.16
N ILE A 419 -17.24 3.86 37.33
CA ILE A 419 -18.14 4.94 36.98
C ILE A 419 -17.97 5.22 35.48
N ILE A 420 -18.94 4.78 34.68
CA ILE A 420 -18.96 5.01 33.24
C ILE A 420 -19.13 6.50 32.94
N ARG A 421 -18.41 6.97 31.92
CA ARG A 421 -18.46 8.38 31.51
C ARG A 421 -19.76 8.64 30.77
N ALA A 422 -20.71 9.29 31.45
CA ALA A 422 -21.95 9.73 30.85
C ALA A 422 -21.76 11.01 29.99
N SER A 423 -22.59 11.15 28.96
CA SER A 423 -22.55 12.25 27.99
C SER A 423 -22.76 13.64 28.63
N ASP A 424 -23.75 13.75 29.51
CA ASP A 424 -24.04 14.96 30.29
C ASP A 424 -22.87 15.33 31.23
N ALA A 425 -22.32 14.36 31.94
CA ALA A 425 -21.14 14.56 32.78
C ALA A 425 -19.92 15.01 31.95
N HIS A 426 -19.71 14.42 30.76
CA HIS A 426 -18.63 14.84 29.86
C HIS A 426 -18.78 16.30 29.41
N ARG A 427 -20.00 16.75 29.10
CA ARG A 427 -20.27 18.17 28.80
C ARG A 427 -19.95 19.09 29.98
N SER A 428 -20.28 18.70 31.21
CA SER A 428 -19.86 19.45 32.39
C SER A 428 -18.33 19.51 32.56
N HIS A 429 -17.61 18.42 32.24
CA HIS A 429 -16.15 18.42 32.24
C HIS A 429 -15.56 19.36 31.18
N LEU A 430 -16.17 19.44 29.99
CA LEU A 430 -15.79 20.41 28.96
C LEU A 430 -16.00 21.85 29.43
N HIS A 431 -17.14 22.16 30.05
CA HIS A 431 -17.38 23.49 30.62
C HIS A 431 -16.37 23.84 31.72
N SER A 432 -15.99 22.86 32.56
CA SER A 432 -14.96 23.08 33.59
C SER A 432 -13.59 23.46 32.99
N ARG A 433 -13.29 23.06 31.75
CA ARG A 433 -12.08 23.44 31.02
C ARG A 433 -12.08 24.92 30.65
N GLU A 434 -13.23 25.48 30.27
CA GLU A 434 -13.37 26.91 29.95
C GLU A 434 -13.07 27.78 31.17
N VAL A 435 -13.40 27.29 32.36
CA VAL A 435 -13.09 27.93 33.64
C VAL A 435 -11.63 27.69 34.05
N ASN A 436 -11.16 26.44 34.02
CA ASN A 436 -9.79 26.06 34.37
C ASN A 436 -9.32 24.82 33.60
N ALA A 437 -8.55 25.05 32.54
CA ALA A 437 -8.05 23.99 31.66
C ALA A 437 -7.11 22.99 32.35
N GLU A 438 -6.32 23.43 33.34
CA GLU A 438 -5.40 22.54 34.05
C GLU A 438 -6.16 21.54 34.92
N VAL A 439 -7.20 22.01 35.63
CA VAL A 439 -8.05 21.16 36.46
C VAL A 439 -8.78 20.14 35.60
N ALA A 440 -9.40 20.55 34.49
CA ALA A 440 -10.11 19.64 33.60
C ALA A 440 -9.19 18.55 33.01
N SER A 441 -7.97 18.94 32.61
CA SER A 441 -6.96 18.01 32.09
C SER A 441 -6.46 17.02 33.14
N ARG A 442 -6.27 17.46 34.39
CA ARG A 442 -5.76 16.61 35.47
C ARG A 442 -6.83 15.70 36.07
N ALA A 443 -8.01 16.24 36.35
CA ALA A 443 -9.09 15.51 37.02
C ALA A 443 -9.87 14.61 36.07
N TYR A 444 -10.17 15.10 34.86
CA TYR A 444 -11.10 14.42 33.94
C TYR A 444 -10.45 13.90 32.67
N GLY A 445 -9.18 14.27 32.43
CA GLY A 445 -8.44 13.88 31.23
C GLY A 445 -8.91 14.61 29.96
N VAL A 446 -9.63 15.72 30.07
CA VAL A 446 -10.20 16.45 28.92
C VAL A 446 -9.31 17.64 28.56
N VAL A 447 -8.92 17.74 27.29
CA VAL A 447 -8.00 18.78 26.77
C VAL A 447 -8.58 19.58 25.62
N ALA A 448 -9.49 19.00 24.83
CA ALA A 448 -10.13 19.63 23.68
C ALA A 448 -11.57 19.11 23.56
N GLU A 449 -12.39 19.79 22.76
CA GLU A 449 -13.72 19.29 22.38
C GLU A 449 -13.55 18.44 21.12
N CYS A 450 -14.34 17.37 20.99
CA CYS A 450 -14.31 16.55 19.80
C CYS A 450 -15.03 17.28 18.64
N MET A 451 -14.37 17.40 17.49
CA MET A 451 -14.97 18.06 16.32
C MET A 451 -16.26 17.41 15.81
N PHE A 452 -16.44 16.12 16.07
CA PHE A 452 -17.62 15.38 15.66
C PHE A 452 -18.85 15.68 16.52
N GLU A 453 -18.70 16.29 17.71
CA GLU A 453 -19.83 16.78 18.54
C GLU A 453 -20.65 17.88 17.84
N GLN A 454 -20.14 18.47 16.77
CA GLN A 454 -20.93 19.34 15.90
C GLN A 454 -22.05 18.60 15.15
N LEU A 455 -22.03 17.27 15.13
CA LEU A 455 -23.06 16.42 14.54
C LEU A 455 -24.08 16.07 15.62
N PRO A 456 -25.38 16.34 15.43
CA PRO A 456 -26.38 16.27 16.50
C PRO A 456 -26.64 14.85 17.04
N TYR A 457 -26.17 13.82 16.32
CA TYR A 457 -26.32 12.41 16.66
C TYR A 457 -25.03 11.79 17.24
N PHE A 458 -23.94 12.55 17.32
CA PHE A 458 -22.65 12.02 17.72
C PHE A 458 -22.41 12.22 19.21
N ASP A 459 -21.91 11.19 19.87
CA ASP A 459 -21.49 11.25 21.28
C ASP A 459 -20.05 10.73 21.42
N THR A 460 -19.15 11.58 21.90
CA THR A 460 -17.72 11.27 22.09
C THR A 460 -17.49 10.12 23.08
N THR A 461 -18.39 9.91 24.03
CA THR A 461 -18.24 8.88 25.07
C THR A 461 -18.55 7.46 24.55
N THR A 462 -19.31 7.34 23.45
CA THR A 462 -19.75 6.05 22.90
C THR A 462 -19.28 5.76 21.48
N SER A 463 -18.89 6.79 20.72
CA SER A 463 -18.62 6.65 19.27
C SER A 463 -17.19 6.19 18.92
N PHE A 464 -16.31 6.02 19.92
CA PHE A 464 -14.90 5.60 19.74
C PHE A 464 -14.64 4.20 20.30
N PRO A 465 -15.00 3.13 19.58
CA PRO A 465 -14.82 1.75 20.04
C PRO A 465 -13.33 1.40 20.29
N PRO A 466 -13.05 0.33 21.06
CA PRO A 466 -11.70 -0.22 21.15
C PRO A 466 -11.23 -0.80 19.81
N ASP A 467 -9.93 -0.76 19.58
CA ASP A 467 -9.31 -1.36 18.41
C ASP A 467 -8.85 -2.77 18.77
N VAL A 468 -9.60 -3.78 18.32
CA VAL A 468 -9.30 -5.18 18.63
C VAL A 468 -7.89 -5.59 18.16
N MET A 469 -7.40 -5.03 17.04
CA MET A 469 -6.06 -5.35 16.56
C MET A 469 -5.00 -4.80 17.51
N HIS A 470 -5.05 -3.50 17.82
CA HIS A 470 -4.05 -2.85 18.65
C HIS A 470 -4.18 -3.18 20.14
N ASP A 471 -5.39 -3.23 20.68
CA ASP A 471 -5.66 -3.41 22.11
C ASP A 471 -5.57 -4.89 22.52
N ILE A 472 -6.14 -5.80 21.73
CA ILE A 472 -6.26 -7.23 22.07
C ILE A 472 -5.17 -8.05 21.40
N LEU A 473 -5.12 -8.06 20.06
CA LEU A 473 -4.24 -8.96 19.30
C LEU A 473 -2.76 -8.58 19.41
N GLU A 474 -2.44 -7.28 19.34
CA GLU A 474 -1.08 -6.76 19.49
C GLU A 474 -0.77 -6.31 20.94
N GLY A 475 -1.81 -6.02 21.74
CA GLY A 475 -1.69 -5.54 23.11
C GLY A 475 -1.74 -6.66 24.16
N VAL A 476 -2.93 -6.95 24.68
CA VAL A 476 -3.12 -7.80 25.87
C VAL A 476 -2.74 -9.27 25.63
N ILE A 477 -3.15 -9.87 24.50
CA ILE A 477 -2.94 -11.29 24.23
C ILE A 477 -1.45 -11.67 24.25
N PRO A 478 -0.55 -10.96 23.56
CA PRO A 478 0.88 -11.26 23.61
C PRO A 478 1.47 -11.19 25.03
N LEU A 479 1.03 -10.24 25.85
CA LEU A 479 1.49 -10.10 27.25
C LEU A 479 1.03 -11.29 28.09
N LEU A 480 -0.24 -11.67 27.98
CA LEU A 480 -0.84 -12.78 28.72
C LEU A 480 -0.24 -14.12 28.29
N LEU A 481 -0.16 -14.38 26.97
CA LEU A 481 0.43 -15.60 26.45
C LEU A 481 1.88 -15.76 26.90
N ARG A 482 2.67 -14.68 26.86
CA ARG A 482 4.06 -14.75 27.35
C ARG A 482 4.12 -15.12 28.83
N GLN A 483 3.32 -14.47 29.68
CA GLN A 483 3.33 -14.73 31.12
C GLN A 483 2.87 -16.17 31.43
N LEU A 484 1.86 -16.65 30.71
CA LEU A 484 1.39 -18.03 30.80
C LEU A 484 2.49 -19.02 30.42
N LEU A 485 3.13 -18.84 29.27
CA LEU A 485 4.20 -19.73 28.79
C LEU A 485 5.42 -19.73 29.73
N LEU A 486 5.81 -18.57 30.27
CA LEU A 486 6.86 -18.48 31.29
C LEU A 486 6.49 -19.24 32.56
N THR A 487 5.24 -19.14 33.01
CA THR A 487 4.75 -19.81 34.22
C THR A 487 4.69 -21.33 34.03
N LEU A 488 4.20 -21.79 32.88
CA LEU A 488 4.18 -23.22 32.54
C LEU A 488 5.60 -23.80 32.45
N HIS A 489 6.53 -23.02 31.89
CA HIS A 489 7.94 -23.41 31.81
C HIS A 489 8.62 -23.45 33.19
N SER A 490 8.44 -22.41 34.02
CA SER A 490 9.05 -22.36 35.35
C SER A 490 8.55 -23.45 36.27
N ARG A 491 7.27 -23.85 36.13
CA ARG A 491 6.66 -24.99 36.83
C ARG A 491 7.02 -26.35 36.23
N GLN A 492 7.86 -26.40 35.19
CA GLN A 492 8.26 -27.62 34.48
C GLN A 492 7.08 -28.43 33.91
N ILE A 493 5.94 -27.78 33.63
CA ILE A 493 4.77 -28.43 33.03
C ILE A 493 4.98 -28.60 31.53
N VAL A 494 5.52 -27.58 30.85
CA VAL A 494 5.83 -27.61 29.41
C VAL A 494 7.17 -26.92 29.16
N SER A 495 8.08 -27.55 28.40
CA SER A 495 9.31 -26.88 27.98
C SER A 495 9.10 -26.03 26.73
N VAL A 496 9.93 -24.99 26.55
CA VAL A 496 9.94 -24.19 25.30
C VAL A 496 10.17 -25.08 24.06
N GLN A 497 10.94 -26.16 24.22
CA GLN A 497 11.16 -27.12 23.14
C GLN A 497 9.88 -27.87 22.80
N ASN A 498 9.09 -28.30 23.79
CA ASN A 498 7.81 -28.97 23.55
C ASN A 498 6.84 -28.07 22.78
N ILE A 499 6.75 -26.78 23.16
CA ILE A 499 5.88 -25.82 22.44
C ILE A 499 6.34 -25.64 21.00
N ASN A 500 7.65 -25.50 20.76
CA ASN A 500 8.18 -25.39 19.41
C ASN A 500 7.92 -26.65 18.58
N THR A 501 7.99 -27.83 19.18
CA THR A 501 7.64 -29.09 18.51
C THR A 501 6.16 -29.12 18.14
N GLU A 502 5.26 -28.74 19.04
CA GLU A 502 3.82 -28.66 18.73
C GLU A 502 3.53 -27.60 17.65
N LEU A 503 4.21 -26.45 17.67
CA LEU A 503 4.10 -25.43 16.61
C LEU A 503 4.59 -25.93 15.25
N ASP A 504 5.65 -26.75 15.22
CA ASP A 504 6.15 -27.37 13.99
C ASP A 504 5.17 -28.42 13.44
N LEU A 505 4.41 -29.10 14.31
CA LEU A 505 3.40 -30.10 13.96
C LEU A 505 2.03 -29.49 13.62
N PHE A 506 1.75 -28.28 14.09
CA PHE A 506 0.48 -27.61 13.88
C PHE A 506 0.26 -27.32 12.39
N SER A 507 -0.86 -27.81 11.86
CA SER A 507 -1.22 -27.61 10.46
C SER A 507 -1.87 -26.24 10.27
N PHE A 508 -1.06 -25.23 9.93
CA PHE A 508 -1.56 -23.91 9.56
C PHE A 508 -2.34 -23.96 8.25
N GLY A 509 -3.50 -23.30 8.22
CA GLY A 509 -4.30 -23.12 7.01
C GLY A 509 -3.49 -22.46 5.89
N GLN A 510 -3.90 -22.68 4.64
CA GLN A 510 -3.17 -22.19 3.46
C GLN A 510 -2.91 -20.67 3.49
N ASN A 511 -3.86 -19.90 4.02
CA ASN A 511 -3.75 -18.44 4.17
C ASN A 511 -2.74 -18.02 5.24
N ASP A 512 -2.53 -18.85 6.27
CA ASP A 512 -1.69 -18.52 7.43
C ASP A 512 -0.27 -19.08 7.32
N LYS A 513 0.02 -19.90 6.30
CA LYS A 513 1.37 -20.49 6.08
C LYS A 513 2.48 -19.45 6.00
N LYS A 514 2.19 -18.25 5.47
CA LYS A 514 3.15 -17.13 5.39
C LYS A 514 3.33 -16.40 6.73
N GLY A 515 2.37 -16.52 7.63
CA GLY A 515 2.36 -15.90 8.96
C GLY A 515 2.61 -16.88 10.10
N LYS A 516 3.32 -17.98 9.84
CA LYS A 516 3.62 -18.97 10.89
C LYS A 516 4.49 -18.35 11.99
N PRO A 517 4.22 -18.63 13.28
CA PRO A 517 5.06 -18.17 14.38
C PRO A 517 6.51 -18.66 14.23
N VAL A 518 7.47 -17.78 14.51
CA VAL A 518 8.89 -18.16 14.67
C VAL A 518 9.06 -18.94 15.97
N LYS A 519 10.04 -19.87 15.97
CA LYS A 519 10.39 -20.65 17.16
C LYS A 519 10.64 -19.77 18.37
N LEU A 520 9.96 -20.09 19.45
CA LEU A 520 10.11 -19.46 20.75
C LEU A 520 11.50 -19.78 21.32
N SER A 521 12.08 -18.83 22.03
CA SER A 521 13.30 -19.05 22.79
C SER A 521 13.13 -18.53 24.22
N LEU A 522 13.86 -19.12 25.17
CA LEU A 522 13.88 -18.62 26.55
C LEU A 522 14.42 -17.20 26.64
N LYS A 523 15.28 -16.81 25.69
CA LYS A 523 15.62 -15.40 25.52
C LYS A 523 14.32 -14.66 25.23
N HIS A 524 13.63 -14.95 24.11
CA HIS A 524 12.39 -14.29 23.67
C HIS A 524 11.30 -14.13 24.74
N LEU A 525 11.15 -15.11 25.63
CA LEU A 525 10.16 -15.02 26.70
C LEU A 525 10.62 -14.14 27.88
N ASN A 526 11.93 -14.05 28.17
CA ASN A 526 12.46 -13.44 29.40
C ASN A 526 12.83 -11.95 29.34
N ALA A 527 13.23 -11.37 28.20
CA ALA A 527 13.25 -9.90 28.14
C ALA A 527 11.82 -9.39 28.13
N GLY A 528 11.60 -8.48 29.07
CA GLY A 528 10.36 -7.74 29.17
C GLY A 528 9.96 -7.14 27.83
N CYS A 529 8.66 -7.13 27.59
CA CYS A 529 8.03 -6.13 26.76
C CYS A 529 8.24 -4.89 27.60
N LYS A 530 9.13 -4.00 27.17
CA LYS A 530 8.98 -2.62 27.63
C LYS A 530 7.56 -2.26 27.22
N GLY A 531 6.70 -2.06 28.21
CA GLY A 531 5.33 -1.62 27.97
C GLY A 531 5.40 -0.47 26.99
N THR A 532 4.49 -0.47 26.01
CA THR A 532 4.21 0.67 25.16
C THR A 532 3.56 1.78 26.00
N GLY A 533 4.23 2.20 27.07
CA GLY A 533 4.02 3.47 27.73
C GLY A 533 4.63 4.56 26.85
N GLY A 534 3.82 5.14 25.98
CA GLY A 534 4.05 6.48 25.42
C GLY A 534 5.36 6.71 24.65
N SER A 535 5.80 5.80 23.77
CA SER A 535 6.71 6.21 22.68
C SER A 535 5.89 6.70 21.50
N ARG A 536 6.28 7.87 20.95
CA ARG A 536 5.63 8.60 19.85
C ARG A 536 5.74 7.89 18.48
N ASP A 537 5.59 6.57 18.43
CA ASP A 537 5.96 5.75 17.27
C ASP A 537 4.80 4.86 16.79
N GLY A 538 3.71 5.46 16.30
CA GLY A 538 2.65 4.74 15.57
C GLY A 538 3.08 4.35 14.15
N GLY A 539 4.16 3.58 14.00
CA GLY A 539 4.71 3.24 12.68
C GLY A 539 5.22 1.81 12.65
N MET A 540 4.41 0.85 13.09
CA MET A 540 4.68 -0.59 12.97
C MET A 540 3.39 -1.43 12.86
N ALA A 541 2.35 -0.95 12.17
CA ALA A 541 1.26 -1.82 11.75
C ALA A 541 1.75 -2.68 10.57
N GLY A 542 1.84 -3.99 10.76
CA GLY A 542 2.13 -4.96 9.69
C GLY A 542 3.22 -6.00 9.96
N ARG A 543 3.73 -6.15 11.19
CA ARG A 543 4.63 -7.27 11.51
C ARG A 543 4.19 -8.01 12.77
N GLN A 544 3.92 -9.30 12.59
CA GLN A 544 3.63 -10.25 13.67
C GLN A 544 4.67 -10.16 14.82
N PRO A 545 4.30 -10.54 16.06
CA PRO A 545 5.10 -10.37 17.29
C PRO A 545 6.51 -10.98 17.28
N VAL A 546 6.87 -11.73 16.25
CA VAL A 546 8.14 -12.47 16.12
C VAL A 546 9.33 -11.65 15.61
N GLN A 547 9.18 -10.32 15.46
CA GLN A 547 10.31 -9.43 15.20
C GLN A 547 10.72 -8.53 16.37
N TRP A 548 10.06 -8.65 17.52
CA TRP A 548 10.32 -7.78 18.68
C TRP A 548 11.62 -8.07 19.44
N TRP A 549 12.47 -9.00 18.97
CA TRP A 549 13.49 -9.61 19.83
C TRP A 549 14.96 -9.61 19.41
N CYS A 550 15.33 -9.04 18.27
CA CYS A 550 16.76 -8.95 17.90
C CYS A 550 17.35 -7.51 17.91
N VAL A 551 16.61 -6.50 18.38
CA VAL A 551 17.06 -5.09 18.22
C VAL A 551 17.32 -4.37 19.55
N TYR A 552 16.69 -4.78 20.66
CA TYR A 552 16.70 -3.93 21.87
C TYR A 552 17.80 -4.24 22.89
N ASN A 553 18.23 -5.50 23.07
CA ASN A 553 19.26 -5.84 24.06
C ASN A 553 20.70 -5.84 23.52
N ASP A 554 20.90 -6.21 22.25
CA ASP A 554 22.22 -6.17 21.62
C ASP A 554 22.72 -4.71 21.48
N SER A 555 21.81 -3.77 21.20
CA SER A 555 22.16 -2.36 21.03
C SER A 555 22.72 -1.72 22.30
N ALA A 556 22.17 -2.02 23.49
CA ALA A 556 22.61 -1.41 24.75
C ALA A 556 23.96 -1.95 25.23
N ILE A 557 24.18 -3.26 25.12
CA ILE A 557 25.46 -3.91 25.43
C ILE A 557 26.54 -3.38 24.48
N LEU A 558 26.25 -3.34 23.18
CA LEU A 558 27.19 -2.83 22.18
C LEU A 558 27.46 -1.33 22.34
N GLU A 559 26.48 -0.53 22.80
CA GLU A 559 26.67 0.90 23.07
C GLU A 559 27.60 1.11 24.27
N LYS A 560 27.37 0.40 25.38
CA LYS A 560 28.25 0.48 26.55
C LYS A 560 29.66 -0.05 26.28
N LEU A 561 29.77 -1.12 25.50
CA LEU A 561 31.08 -1.62 25.05
C LEU A 561 31.77 -0.63 24.12
N ALA A 562 31.06 0.01 23.20
CA ALA A 562 31.64 1.04 22.33
C ALA A 562 32.07 2.28 23.12
N GLU A 563 31.29 2.71 24.12
CA GLU A 563 31.64 3.78 25.07
C GLU A 563 32.93 3.46 25.83
N SER A 564 32.99 2.29 26.48
CA SER A 564 34.19 1.86 27.20
C SER A 564 35.38 1.64 26.28
N MET A 565 35.20 1.01 25.12
CA MET A 565 36.29 0.87 24.14
C MET A 565 36.82 2.22 23.68
N TYR A 566 35.94 3.21 23.48
CA TYR A 566 36.34 4.56 23.09
C TYR A 566 37.19 5.25 24.15
N SER A 567 36.90 5.07 25.45
CA SER A 567 37.72 5.66 26.51
C SER A 567 39.15 5.12 26.56
N PHE A 568 39.38 3.90 26.03
CA PHE A 568 40.73 3.35 25.90
C PHE A 568 41.36 3.67 24.55
N LYS A 569 40.61 3.58 23.46
CA LYS A 569 41.10 3.78 22.09
C LYS A 569 39.99 4.29 21.18
N ALA A 570 40.10 5.55 20.74
CA ALA A 570 39.11 6.17 19.86
C ALA A 570 39.00 5.46 18.49
N TYR A 571 40.09 4.88 17.98
CA TYR A 571 40.15 4.12 16.72
C TYR A 571 40.73 2.72 16.96
N PRO A 572 39.92 1.77 17.47
CA PRO A 572 40.37 0.39 17.66
C PRO A 572 40.67 -0.27 16.31
N LEU A 573 41.69 -1.13 16.30
CA LEU A 573 42.04 -2.00 15.19
C LEU A 573 41.13 -3.24 15.18
N ASP A 574 41.16 -3.99 14.09
CA ASP A 574 40.31 -5.18 13.91
C ASP A 574 40.50 -6.24 15.02
N GLU A 575 41.73 -6.38 15.49
CA GLU A 575 42.14 -7.28 16.57
C GLU A 575 41.54 -6.87 17.92
N ASP A 576 41.48 -5.56 18.20
CA ASP A 576 40.91 -5.02 19.44
C ASP A 576 39.42 -5.41 19.58
N PHE A 577 38.67 -5.36 18.48
CA PHE A 577 37.26 -5.80 18.47
C PHE A 577 37.12 -7.31 18.70
N GLY A 578 38.08 -8.10 18.23
CA GLY A 578 38.12 -9.53 18.49
C GLY A 578 38.36 -9.85 19.96
N VAL A 579 39.31 -9.16 20.59
CA VAL A 579 39.61 -9.32 22.02
C VAL A 579 38.42 -8.95 22.89
N VAL A 580 37.75 -7.83 22.61
CA VAL A 580 36.58 -7.38 23.39
C VAL A 580 35.38 -8.31 23.20
N ALA A 581 35.12 -8.76 21.97
CA ALA A 581 34.06 -9.72 21.70
C ALA A 581 34.33 -11.09 22.37
N ALA A 582 35.57 -11.58 22.32
CA ALA A 582 35.96 -12.81 23.00
C ALA A 582 35.84 -12.67 24.53
N ALA A 583 36.26 -11.54 25.10
CA ALA A 583 36.13 -11.26 26.53
C ALA A 583 34.66 -11.19 26.99
N LEU A 584 33.79 -10.59 26.17
CA LEU A 584 32.34 -10.54 26.42
C LEU A 584 31.75 -11.96 26.51
N ILE A 585 32.09 -12.83 25.57
CA ILE A 585 31.59 -14.21 25.54
C ILE A 585 32.21 -15.07 26.65
N ASN A 586 33.49 -14.89 26.96
CA ASN A 586 34.15 -15.61 28.05
C ASN A 586 33.54 -15.25 29.42
N LYS A 587 33.21 -13.97 29.63
CA LYS A 587 32.57 -13.50 30.86
C LYS A 587 31.09 -13.88 30.93
N HIS A 588 30.42 -13.93 29.77
CA HIS A 588 29.00 -14.26 29.66
C HIS A 588 28.78 -15.36 28.60
N PRO A 589 29.01 -16.64 28.94
CA PRO A 589 28.91 -17.75 27.98
C PRO A 589 27.53 -17.89 27.32
N CYS A 590 26.47 -17.37 27.96
CA CYS A 590 25.11 -17.34 27.42
C CYS A 590 24.93 -16.43 26.18
N LEU A 591 25.88 -15.54 25.90
CA LEU A 591 25.90 -14.67 24.73
C LEU A 591 26.55 -15.33 23.50
N LYS A 592 27.11 -16.54 23.66
CA LYS A 592 27.79 -17.27 22.58
C LYS A 592 26.84 -17.51 21.40
N GLU A 593 27.31 -17.22 20.20
CA GLU A 593 26.57 -17.45 18.96
C GLU A 593 26.50 -18.95 18.62
N PRO A 594 25.30 -19.54 18.49
CA PRO A 594 25.15 -20.93 18.08
C PRO A 594 25.54 -21.11 16.60
N GLY A 595 26.34 -22.13 16.30
CA GLY A 595 26.78 -22.45 14.93
C GLY A 595 28.05 -21.72 14.44
N SER A 596 28.62 -20.81 15.24
CA SER A 596 29.90 -20.15 14.92
C SER A 596 31.08 -20.93 15.54
N PRO A 597 32.17 -21.22 14.79
CA PRO A 597 33.34 -21.92 15.33
C PRO A 597 34.00 -21.20 16.51
N THR A 598 33.96 -19.86 16.51
CA THR A 598 34.53 -19.02 17.57
C THR A 598 33.50 -18.56 18.59
N GLY A 599 32.21 -18.50 18.21
CA GLY A 599 31.11 -18.11 19.10
C GLY A 599 31.01 -16.61 19.42
N TRP A 600 31.94 -15.77 18.95
CA TRP A 600 31.98 -14.32 19.21
C TRP A 600 32.12 -13.45 17.94
N TYR A 601 32.16 -14.05 16.75
CA TYR A 601 32.49 -13.34 15.50
C TYR A 601 31.40 -12.33 15.06
N GLY A 602 30.12 -12.66 15.19
CA GLY A 602 29.03 -11.71 14.91
C GLY A 602 29.00 -10.54 15.90
N TRP A 603 29.30 -10.77 17.18
CA TRP A 603 29.50 -9.72 18.19
C TRP A 603 30.65 -8.77 17.81
N LYS A 604 31.79 -9.30 17.32
CA LYS A 604 32.89 -8.47 16.79
C LYS A 604 32.41 -7.54 15.68
N ASN A 605 31.65 -8.06 14.71
CA ASN A 605 31.18 -7.25 13.58
C ASN A 605 30.14 -6.21 14.03
N SER A 606 29.22 -6.60 14.90
CA SER A 606 28.20 -5.70 15.45
C SER A 606 28.82 -4.56 16.26
N LEU A 607 29.88 -4.85 17.02
CA LEU A 607 30.62 -3.86 17.80
C LEU A 607 31.38 -2.87 16.91
N LYS A 608 31.94 -3.30 15.77
CA LYS A 608 32.54 -2.40 14.79
C LYS A 608 31.54 -1.39 14.23
N PHE A 609 30.36 -1.87 13.83
CA PHE A 609 29.30 -1.01 13.31
C PHE A 609 28.83 -0.02 14.39
N LYS A 610 28.63 -0.50 15.62
CA LYS A 610 28.20 0.34 16.73
C LYS A 610 29.25 1.40 17.11
N MET A 611 30.53 1.04 17.13
CA MET A 611 31.65 1.96 17.36
C MET A 611 31.78 3.02 16.25
N GLY A 612 31.49 2.66 14.99
CA GLY A 612 31.40 3.63 13.88
C GLY A 612 30.26 4.64 14.07
N ASN A 613 29.10 4.17 14.52
CA ASN A 613 27.95 5.03 14.83
C ASN A 613 28.22 5.91 16.05
N TYR A 614 28.85 5.37 17.10
CA TYR A 614 29.20 6.09 18.32
C TYR A 614 30.17 7.26 18.03
N ARG A 615 31.21 7.02 17.22
CA ARG A 615 32.09 8.10 16.73
C ARG A 615 31.35 9.17 15.91
N THR A 616 30.38 8.75 15.09
CA THR A 616 29.56 9.68 14.30
C THR A 616 28.68 10.55 15.20
N LYS A 617 28.14 9.99 16.29
CA LYS A 617 27.41 10.75 17.33
C LYS A 617 28.33 11.76 18.02
N LEU A 618 29.50 11.34 18.50
CA LEU A 618 30.48 12.23 19.14
C LEU A 618 30.97 13.34 18.21
N ARG A 619 31.14 13.05 16.92
CA ARG A 619 31.47 14.06 15.90
C ARG A 619 30.37 15.12 15.76
N LYS A 620 29.10 14.71 15.75
CA LYS A 620 27.95 15.64 15.69
C LYS A 620 27.79 16.45 16.97
N ALA A 621 28.23 15.91 18.11
CA ALA A 621 28.26 16.59 19.40
C ALA A 621 29.47 17.54 19.56
N GLY A 622 30.33 17.68 18.55
CA GLY A 622 31.45 18.61 18.56
C GLY A 622 32.73 18.11 19.25
N CYS A 623 32.86 16.80 19.53
CA CYS A 623 34.10 16.26 20.11
C CYS A 623 35.27 16.37 19.12
N LEU A 624 36.25 17.22 19.45
CA LEU A 624 37.40 17.57 18.60
C LEU A 624 38.20 16.34 18.14
N ASP A 625 38.42 15.37 19.02
CA ASP A 625 39.22 14.15 18.79
C ASP A 625 38.71 13.26 17.63
N VAL A 626 37.40 13.30 17.35
CA VAL A 626 36.75 12.57 16.26
C VAL A 626 36.26 13.47 15.11
N ALA A 627 36.27 14.78 15.33
CA ALA A 627 35.97 15.79 14.32
C ALA A 627 37.17 16.04 13.40
N ILE A 628 38.39 16.12 13.95
CA ILE A 628 39.64 16.34 13.19
C ILE A 628 39.88 15.21 12.17
N ASN A 629 39.53 13.98 12.55
CA ASN A 629 39.69 12.77 11.72
C ASN A 629 38.43 12.44 10.89
N GLY A 630 37.43 13.34 10.87
CA GLY A 630 36.14 13.11 10.22
C GLY A 630 36.09 13.42 8.72
N GLY A 631 37.07 14.16 8.21
CA GLY A 631 37.32 14.33 6.77
C GLY A 631 38.56 13.53 6.38
N LYS A 632 38.47 12.66 5.38
CA LYS A 632 39.68 12.00 4.84
C LYS A 632 40.55 13.08 4.18
N ARG A 633 41.51 13.64 4.93
CA ARG A 633 42.68 14.33 4.38
C ARG A 633 43.48 13.28 3.60
N GLY A 634 43.63 13.47 2.29
CA GLY A 634 44.59 12.69 1.52
C GLY A 634 46.00 13.00 2.04
N LYS A 635 46.84 11.98 2.17
CA LYS A 635 48.20 12.07 2.76
C LYS A 635 49.16 13.03 2.01
N TYR A 636 48.74 13.61 0.88
CA TYR A 636 49.61 14.32 -0.05
C TYR A 636 49.29 15.81 -0.26
N PHE A 637 48.20 16.36 0.28
CA PHE A 637 47.87 17.81 0.17
C PHE A 637 47.17 18.34 1.44
N PRO A 638 47.90 18.97 2.37
CA PRO A 638 47.35 19.38 3.66
C PRO A 638 46.63 20.74 3.69
N GLU A 639 46.71 21.57 2.64
CA GLU A 639 46.20 22.97 2.68
C GLU A 639 44.99 23.29 1.76
N GLY A 640 44.45 22.33 1.01
CA GLY A 640 43.25 22.53 0.16
C GLY A 640 41.92 22.11 0.82
N GLU A 641 40.80 22.75 0.44
CA GLU A 641 39.45 22.32 0.87
C GLU A 641 39.09 20.90 0.33
N PRO A 642 38.32 20.09 1.07
CA PRO A 642 38.07 18.68 0.71
C PRO A 642 37.06 18.51 -0.45
N ALA A 643 37.46 17.74 -1.47
CA ALA A 643 36.71 17.43 -2.71
C ALA A 643 35.33 16.75 -2.55
N THR A 644 34.86 16.48 -1.33
CA THR A 644 33.60 15.75 -1.07
C THR A 644 32.52 16.58 -0.37
N LYS A 645 32.77 17.87 -0.12
CA LYS A 645 31.82 18.76 0.57
C LYS A 645 30.51 18.95 -0.21
N ASN A 646 30.51 18.71 -1.52
CA ASN A 646 29.35 18.90 -2.41
C ASN A 646 28.84 17.63 -3.13
N ILE A 647 29.37 16.44 -2.82
CA ILE A 647 28.93 15.20 -3.49
C ILE A 647 27.80 14.54 -2.67
N LYS A 648 26.56 14.88 -3.01
CA LYS A 648 25.36 14.19 -2.52
C LYS A 648 25.35 12.78 -3.10
N ARG A 649 25.37 11.74 -2.26
CA ARG A 649 25.19 10.35 -2.75
C ARG A 649 23.75 10.16 -3.25
N PRO A 650 23.53 9.69 -4.49
CA PRO A 650 22.21 9.67 -5.10
C PRO A 650 21.30 8.59 -4.48
N LYS A 651 20.00 8.94 -4.38
CA LYS A 651 18.91 7.99 -4.11
C LYS A 651 18.36 7.47 -5.45
N ARG A 652 17.74 6.29 -5.40
CA ARG A 652 17.44 5.37 -6.52
C ARG A 652 16.44 5.86 -7.61
N SER A 653 16.33 7.16 -7.88
CA SER A 653 15.38 7.71 -8.86
C SER A 653 15.91 8.85 -9.76
N GLU A 654 17.24 9.07 -9.85
CA GLU A 654 17.81 10.06 -10.78
C GLU A 654 18.48 9.37 -11.98
N ALA A 655 17.67 8.89 -12.93
CA ALA A 655 18.17 8.29 -14.17
C ALA A 655 18.89 9.33 -15.08
N ASN A 656 18.65 10.63 -14.87
CA ASN A 656 19.19 11.74 -15.69
C ASN A 656 20.27 12.57 -14.97
N PHE A 657 20.93 12.00 -13.95
CA PHE A 657 22.00 12.71 -13.25
C PHE A 657 23.26 12.85 -14.13
N LEU A 658 23.65 14.10 -14.41
CA LEU A 658 24.89 14.49 -15.07
C LEU A 658 25.85 15.09 -14.04
N PRO A 659 26.90 14.36 -13.61
CA PRO A 659 27.91 14.91 -12.70
C PRO A 659 28.79 15.95 -13.40
N ASN A 660 29.15 17.03 -12.71
CA ASN A 660 30.17 17.97 -13.18
C ASN A 660 31.54 17.28 -13.29
N PHE A 661 32.38 17.74 -14.22
CA PHE A 661 33.77 17.28 -14.31
C PHE A 661 34.53 17.56 -13.00
N PRO A 662 35.50 16.71 -12.63
CA PRO A 662 36.37 16.97 -11.49
C PRO A 662 37.07 18.33 -11.61
N GLU A 663 37.31 18.97 -10.47
CA GLU A 663 37.95 20.28 -10.41
C GLU A 663 39.35 20.25 -11.08
N GLY A 664 39.55 21.09 -12.09
CA GLY A 664 40.78 21.13 -12.91
C GLY A 664 40.83 20.17 -14.09
N GLN A 665 39.76 19.41 -14.38
CA GLN A 665 39.66 18.54 -15.56
C GLN A 665 38.63 19.06 -16.56
N ASP A 666 39.02 19.03 -17.83
CA ASP A 666 38.15 19.28 -18.98
C ASP A 666 37.92 17.98 -19.78
N GLU A 667 37.05 18.07 -20.79
CA GLU A 667 36.69 16.92 -21.64
C GLU A 667 37.93 16.27 -22.29
N THR A 668 38.88 17.08 -22.75
CA THR A 668 40.12 16.63 -23.37
C THR A 668 40.98 15.81 -22.40
N SER A 669 41.14 16.29 -21.16
CA SER A 669 41.91 15.60 -20.13
C SER A 669 41.27 14.27 -19.71
N LEU A 670 39.94 14.21 -19.67
CA LEU A 670 39.19 12.99 -19.35
C LEU A 670 39.22 11.97 -20.50
N GLU A 671 39.27 12.42 -21.76
CA GLU A 671 39.43 11.54 -22.91
C GLU A 671 40.83 10.90 -22.91
N MET A 672 41.88 11.64 -22.55
CA MET A 672 43.23 11.07 -22.36
C MET A 672 43.26 10.02 -21.23
N ASP A 673 42.53 10.26 -20.13
CA ASP A 673 42.40 9.30 -19.04
C ASP A 673 41.61 8.04 -19.46
N ARG A 674 40.64 8.17 -20.38
CA ARG A 674 39.93 7.03 -20.97
C ARG A 674 40.84 6.21 -21.89
N GLU A 675 41.66 6.86 -22.72
CA GLU A 675 42.63 6.16 -23.57
C GLU A 675 43.63 5.35 -22.72
N ALA A 676 44.15 5.95 -21.65
CA ALA A 676 45.01 5.27 -20.70
C ALA A 676 44.32 4.06 -20.02
N LEU A 677 43.03 4.20 -19.70
CA LEU A 677 42.20 3.12 -19.16
C LEU A 677 42.05 1.96 -20.16
N VAL A 678 41.85 2.26 -21.45
CA VAL A 678 41.75 1.24 -22.51
C VAL A 678 43.09 0.54 -22.73
N GLU A 679 44.20 1.27 -22.76
CA GLU A 679 45.54 0.68 -22.90
C GLU A 679 45.93 -0.19 -21.70
N GLU A 680 45.57 0.19 -20.48
CA GLU A 680 45.79 -0.64 -19.28
C GLU A 680 45.02 -1.96 -19.36
N MET A 681 43.80 -1.94 -19.92
CA MET A 681 42.95 -3.12 -20.07
C MET A 681 43.39 -4.05 -21.22
N LYS A 682 44.25 -3.58 -22.13
CA LYS A 682 44.89 -4.43 -23.16
C LYS A 682 46.06 -5.25 -22.61
N LYS A 683 46.57 -4.93 -21.42
CA LYS A 683 47.70 -5.66 -20.82
C LYS A 683 47.29 -7.07 -20.39
N ARG A 684 48.23 -8.01 -20.47
CA ARG A 684 48.03 -9.42 -20.09
C ARG A 684 47.65 -9.59 -18.61
N GLN A 685 48.07 -8.65 -17.75
CA GLN A 685 47.62 -8.52 -16.36
C GLN A 685 47.35 -7.04 -16.05
N PRO A 686 46.09 -6.57 -16.14
CA PRO A 686 45.74 -5.18 -15.86
C PRO A 686 45.94 -4.82 -14.38
N ASN A 687 46.50 -3.64 -14.11
CA ASN A 687 46.56 -3.11 -12.76
C ASN A 687 45.16 -2.68 -12.30
N ARG A 688 44.48 -3.55 -11.53
CA ARG A 688 43.12 -3.33 -11.04
C ARG A 688 42.94 -2.03 -10.25
N THR A 689 43.97 -1.60 -9.52
CA THR A 689 43.92 -0.35 -8.76
C THR A 689 43.92 0.86 -9.70
N LEU A 690 44.76 0.82 -10.73
CA LEU A 690 44.83 1.88 -11.75
C LEU A 690 43.57 1.92 -12.61
N VAL A 691 43.03 0.75 -13.00
CA VAL A 691 41.77 0.62 -13.73
C VAL A 691 40.62 1.22 -12.91
N SER A 692 40.47 0.86 -11.63
CA SER A 692 39.43 1.43 -10.76
C SER A 692 39.59 2.94 -10.62
N GLN A 693 40.83 3.44 -10.45
CA GLN A 693 41.09 4.88 -10.35
C GLN A 693 40.70 5.61 -11.64
N LYS A 694 41.06 5.07 -12.80
CA LYS A 694 40.76 5.68 -14.10
C LYS A 694 39.28 5.57 -14.47
N MET A 695 38.60 4.50 -14.07
CA MET A 695 37.14 4.40 -14.19
C MET A 695 36.43 5.45 -13.33
N ASP A 696 36.88 5.66 -12.08
CA ASP A 696 36.30 6.70 -11.22
C ASP A 696 36.52 8.11 -11.77
N GLN A 697 37.68 8.38 -12.39
CA GLN A 697 38.01 9.67 -13.02
C GLN A 697 37.19 9.92 -14.30
N THR A 698 36.98 8.89 -15.11
CA THR A 698 36.33 9.00 -16.43
C THR A 698 34.82 8.75 -16.40
N PHE A 699 34.26 8.39 -15.24
CA PHE A 699 32.84 8.12 -15.07
C PHE A 699 31.96 9.29 -15.50
N GLN A 700 32.35 10.53 -15.20
CA GLN A 700 31.58 11.70 -15.59
C GLN A 700 31.51 11.86 -17.10
N LEU A 701 32.62 11.62 -17.81
CA LEU A 701 32.67 11.67 -19.28
C LEU A 701 31.81 10.55 -19.90
N CYS A 702 31.92 9.32 -19.39
CA CYS A 702 31.09 8.18 -19.81
C CYS A 702 29.60 8.45 -19.61
N ARG A 703 29.24 9.02 -18.45
CA ARG A 703 27.84 9.33 -18.12
C ARG A 703 27.29 10.44 -18.98
N ARG A 704 28.09 11.47 -19.27
CA ARG A 704 27.71 12.57 -20.15
C ARG A 704 27.46 12.06 -21.58
N GLU A 705 28.36 11.25 -22.13
CA GLU A 705 28.17 10.65 -23.46
C GLU A 705 26.90 9.78 -23.52
N LEU A 706 26.66 8.94 -22.50
CA LEU A 706 25.47 8.09 -22.44
C LEU A 706 24.16 8.87 -22.36
N VAL A 707 24.12 9.96 -21.59
CA VAL A 707 22.90 10.75 -21.36
C VAL A 707 22.66 11.76 -22.50
N GLU A 708 23.70 12.41 -23.02
CA GLU A 708 23.58 13.47 -24.01
C GLU A 708 23.53 12.92 -25.45
N THR A 709 24.29 11.88 -25.76
CA THR A 709 24.40 11.35 -27.15
C THR A 709 23.61 10.06 -27.38
N GLY A 710 23.20 9.36 -26.32
CA GLY A 710 22.41 8.13 -26.38
C GLY A 710 22.92 7.09 -27.39
N PRO A 711 24.23 6.75 -27.45
CA PRO A 711 24.77 5.96 -28.54
C PRO A 711 24.35 4.48 -28.42
N PRO A 712 24.31 3.73 -29.53
CA PRO A 712 23.98 2.30 -29.51
C PRO A 712 24.87 1.52 -28.53
N VAL A 713 24.29 0.53 -27.85
CA VAL A 713 24.97 -0.27 -26.81
C VAL A 713 26.30 -0.85 -27.31
N GLN A 714 26.37 -1.28 -28.57
CA GLN A 714 27.61 -1.78 -29.16
C GLN A 714 28.75 -0.74 -29.11
N LYS A 715 28.46 0.52 -29.47
CA LYS A 715 29.45 1.61 -29.40
C LYS A 715 29.82 1.95 -27.96
N MET A 716 28.88 1.87 -27.02
CA MET A 716 29.17 2.05 -25.59
C MET A 716 30.11 0.98 -25.04
N VAL A 717 29.86 -0.29 -25.38
CA VAL A 717 30.71 -1.41 -24.91
C VAL A 717 32.09 -1.38 -25.56
N GLU A 718 32.22 -0.90 -26.79
CA GLU A 718 33.51 -0.73 -27.46
C GLU A 718 34.32 0.43 -26.84
N ARG A 719 33.69 1.58 -26.62
CA ARG A 719 34.36 2.79 -26.12
C ARG A 719 34.63 2.76 -24.62
N TRP A 720 33.72 2.17 -23.84
CA TRP A 720 33.72 2.13 -22.38
C TRP A 720 33.77 0.70 -21.85
N ARG A 721 34.44 -0.21 -22.57
CA ARG A 721 34.58 -1.63 -22.21
C ARG A 721 34.84 -1.87 -20.72
N PRO A 722 35.67 -1.10 -20.00
CA PRO A 722 35.97 -1.41 -18.60
C PRO A 722 34.79 -1.21 -17.64
N PHE A 723 33.74 -0.49 -18.05
CA PHE A 723 32.50 -0.29 -17.28
C PHE A 723 31.45 -1.40 -17.49
N TYR A 724 31.67 -2.33 -18.43
CA TYR A 724 30.78 -3.42 -18.81
C TYR A 724 31.51 -4.76 -18.73
#